data_AF-A0A832PT07-F1
#
_entry.id   AF-A0A832PT07-F1
#
_cell.length_a   1.000
_cell.length_b   1.000
_cell.length_c   1.000
_cell.angle_alpha   90.00
_cell.angle_beta   90.00
_cell.angle_gamma   90.00
#
_symmetry.space_group_name_H-M   'P 1'
#
loop_
_entity.id
_entity.type
_entity.pdbx_description
1 polymer ?
#
loop_
_entity_poly.entity_id
_entity_poly.type
_entity_poly.pdbx_seq_one_letter_code
_entity_poly.pdbx_strand_id
1 'polypeptide(L)'
;MRVVALLLLLFISACSDKIDYETRLIKLPVGMVVTCADDSGNQLNQEDCVSKSGIKTAWILDAGSRGLSILDITTKLHYDSDSFVPGFNTVPVGGAPIAIRADLQNVYSLLTVDDVSKGPSLAVLPLSNLGKSWDFIRQPLTCDVKDLALGKVADAPVVLVLGTCGAHSKIWALPVADLGDVDLEGVDTWDIPGIALKMETSKDGLSAYVTSIGTDSDAIFGDILSKVDLAGTTVDSVAIGDAGRLTGKAYDFEGERTVSRLRGRPAISPDGSIVYLPLGEPGAIAVFDGDLERLDVNATGEDGVGNKYLEELGFKDILLSSPAVAVVFVTIEESLRAIATMENGTFVRIVVEPTEEFLVTHVLEPAEEQGTSAASSISTRYNGEWFSSAYLNRSDLPSFGLAEIKVLSDEKKSYYGIEFVSEPKEMLNETWVVTNEGVIPGTRRVGTLEFDNPDAGVVQLVDEDADFCALGVLDSDSSSIGIGDIVVLTPNLPVDCGLVKGEFLEYRIAKVEKTRLTLEPAYLSVPLPEPGCFEGPVLFEVRVALGWSVVGSKSGFLHPRVSEGDACVDAANVNPLFNSRAYEPYPKELGGRVSSCPIREADPQFDIDVWNAALFENPIFKFRIVPGCRAGRDFLPETVPTARDTQLKFQVVSGFVSKGQSLTGLSSGDLAVFGTTIYGVDTGNGLLFEIDADKVEVVSTSY
;
A
#
# COMPACT_ATOMS: atom_id res chain seq x y z
N MET A 1 -62.52 11.96 59.85
CA MET A 1 -62.31 13.34 59.36
C MET A 1 -60.82 13.52 59.18
N ARG A 2 -60.34 13.37 57.93
CA ARG A 2 -59.89 14.46 57.03
C ARG A 2 -58.52 15.00 57.44
N VAL A 3 -57.44 15.04 56.65
CA VAL A 3 -57.17 15.01 55.18
C VAL A 3 -55.64 14.77 55.10
N VAL A 4 -55.12 13.71 54.47
CA VAL A 4 -54.81 13.52 53.03
C VAL A 4 -53.61 14.37 52.54
N ALA A 5 -52.72 13.69 51.80
CA ALA A 5 -51.62 14.20 50.96
C ALA A 5 -50.20 14.23 51.55
N LEU A 6 -49.57 13.06 51.71
CA LEU A 6 -48.16 12.88 51.32
C LEU A 6 -47.83 11.40 51.06
N LEU A 7 -48.63 10.78 50.21
CA LEU A 7 -48.50 9.37 49.79
C LEU A 7 -48.85 9.30 48.30
N LEU A 8 -48.09 10.02 47.46
CA LEU A 8 -48.20 9.96 46.00
C LEU A 8 -46.98 10.55 45.26
N LEU A 9 -45.76 10.21 45.67
CA LEU A 9 -44.52 10.55 44.93
C LEU A 9 -43.47 9.41 44.99
N LEU A 10 -43.94 8.16 45.05
CA LEU A 10 -43.11 6.94 45.02
C LEU A 10 -43.28 6.11 43.74
N PHE A 11 -43.89 6.69 42.70
CA PHE A 11 -43.95 6.12 41.35
C PHE A 11 -43.70 7.24 40.32
N ILE A 12 -42.54 7.90 40.41
CA ILE A 12 -41.96 8.44 39.17
C ILE A 12 -41.37 7.23 38.47
N SER A 13 -41.99 6.89 37.35
CA SER A 13 -41.50 6.04 36.31
C SER A 13 -40.02 6.35 36.01
N ALA A 14 -39.10 5.69 36.69
CA ALA A 14 -37.86 5.30 36.06
C ALA A 14 -38.23 4.18 35.07
N CYS A 15 -38.86 4.57 33.95
CA CYS A 15 -38.44 3.99 32.68
C CYS A 15 -36.99 4.42 32.57
N SER A 16 -36.10 3.68 33.25
CA SER A 16 -34.72 3.59 32.84
C SER A 16 -34.86 3.09 31.42
N ASP A 17 -34.70 3.98 30.46
CA ASP A 17 -34.17 3.54 29.19
C ASP A 17 -33.01 2.62 29.57
N LYS A 18 -33.10 1.34 29.19
CA LYS A 18 -31.93 0.48 29.25
C LYS A 18 -30.96 1.18 28.32
N ILE A 19 -30.12 2.03 28.90
CA ILE A 19 -28.91 2.46 28.24
C ILE A 19 -28.09 1.18 28.25
N ASP A 20 -28.23 0.39 27.18
CA ASP A 20 -27.35 -0.71 26.89
C ASP A 20 -25.98 -0.07 26.68
N TYR A 21 -25.21 0.04 27.78
CA TYR A 21 -23.81 0.35 27.68
C TYR A 21 -23.17 -0.87 27.02
N GLU A 22 -22.90 -0.78 25.73
CA GLU A 22 -22.09 -1.74 25.00
C GLU A 22 -20.73 -1.80 25.71
N THR A 23 -20.59 -2.79 26.59
CA THR A 23 -19.38 -2.98 27.36
C THR A 23 -18.46 -3.79 26.49
N ARG A 24 -17.44 -3.12 25.94
CA ARG A 24 -16.38 -3.77 25.18
C ARG A 24 -15.71 -4.84 26.05
N LEU A 25 -15.92 -6.12 25.71
CA LEU A 25 -15.36 -7.25 26.45
C LEU A 25 -13.89 -7.47 26.08
N ILE A 26 -13.59 -7.39 24.78
CA ILE A 26 -12.25 -7.61 24.23
C ILE A 26 -11.54 -6.27 24.04
N LYS A 27 -10.47 -6.02 24.80
CA LYS A 27 -9.82 -4.70 24.86
C LYS A 27 -8.77 -4.48 23.78
N LEU A 28 -7.91 -5.47 23.54
CA LEU A 28 -6.84 -5.41 22.55
C LEU A 28 -6.58 -6.82 22.01
N PRO A 29 -7.38 -7.27 21.02
CA PRO A 29 -7.19 -8.59 20.43
C PRO A 29 -5.88 -8.60 19.63
N VAL A 30 -5.02 -9.57 19.91
CA VAL A 30 -3.74 -9.76 19.20
C VAL A 30 -3.73 -11.00 18.31
N GLY A 31 -4.74 -11.86 18.43
CA GLY A 31 -4.96 -13.00 17.56
C GLY A 31 -6.20 -13.77 17.93
N MET A 32 -6.64 -14.65 17.03
CA MET A 32 -7.80 -15.51 17.25
C MET A 32 -7.60 -16.85 16.57
N VAL A 33 -8.14 -17.89 17.20
CA VAL A 33 -8.41 -19.18 16.55
C VAL A 33 -9.81 -19.65 16.87
N VAL A 34 -10.36 -20.51 16.03
CA VAL A 34 -11.65 -21.16 16.26
C VAL A 34 -11.41 -22.66 16.31
N THR A 35 -11.92 -23.31 17.34
CA THR A 35 -11.96 -24.78 17.45
C THR A 35 -13.39 -25.28 17.34
N CYS A 36 -13.57 -26.58 17.18
CA CYS A 36 -14.88 -27.18 17.06
C CYS A 36 -14.97 -28.51 17.78
N ALA A 37 -16.12 -28.78 18.41
CA ALA A 37 -16.39 -30.05 19.06
C ALA A 37 -17.78 -30.58 18.71
N ASP A 38 -17.98 -31.89 18.83
CA ASP A 38 -19.32 -32.48 18.79
C ASP A 38 -20.10 -32.20 20.10
N ASP A 39 -21.37 -32.59 20.14
CA ASP A 39 -22.23 -32.45 21.34
C ASP A 39 -21.72 -33.22 22.57
N SER A 40 -20.80 -34.18 22.37
CA SER A 40 -20.15 -34.93 23.45
C SER A 40 -18.85 -34.28 23.93
N GLY A 41 -18.45 -33.16 23.32
CA GLY A 41 -17.23 -32.43 23.62
C GLY A 41 -15.97 -33.00 22.96
N ASN A 42 -16.09 -33.97 22.04
CA ASN A 42 -14.95 -34.46 21.29
C ASN A 42 -14.59 -33.45 20.21
N GLN A 43 -13.31 -33.07 20.14
CA GLN A 43 -12.85 -32.10 19.15
C GLN A 43 -12.95 -32.69 17.74
N LEU A 44 -13.45 -31.87 16.82
CA LEU A 44 -13.61 -32.17 15.41
C LEU A 44 -12.58 -31.37 14.61
N ASN A 45 -12.07 -31.97 13.53
CA ASN A 45 -11.37 -31.18 12.53
C ASN A 45 -12.35 -30.24 11.83
N GLN A 46 -11.80 -29.25 11.14
CA GLN A 46 -12.56 -28.19 10.49
C GLN A 46 -13.56 -28.73 9.44
N GLU A 47 -13.19 -29.77 8.68
CA GLU A 47 -14.02 -30.39 7.64
C GLU A 47 -15.22 -31.16 8.24
N ASP A 48 -14.97 -31.91 9.31
CA ASP A 48 -16.00 -32.60 10.09
C ASP A 48 -16.94 -31.62 10.79
N CYS A 49 -16.42 -30.49 11.27
CA CYS A 49 -17.20 -29.47 11.96
C CYS A 49 -18.32 -28.89 11.08
N VAL A 50 -17.99 -28.59 9.81
CA VAL A 50 -18.95 -28.04 8.84
C VAL A 50 -20.06 -29.05 8.52
N SER A 51 -19.73 -30.33 8.44
CA SER A 51 -20.69 -31.38 8.06
C SER A 51 -21.57 -31.89 9.21
N LYS A 52 -21.11 -31.84 10.47
CA LYS A 52 -21.77 -32.44 11.64
C LYS A 52 -22.48 -31.43 12.56
N SER A 53 -22.55 -30.15 12.18
CA SER A 53 -23.10 -29.08 13.03
C SER A 53 -22.44 -28.99 14.41
N GLY A 54 -21.10 -29.06 14.46
CA GLY A 54 -20.36 -29.00 15.72
C GLY A 54 -20.47 -27.64 16.42
N ILE A 55 -20.24 -27.64 17.74
CA ILE A 55 -20.14 -26.44 18.57
C ILE A 55 -18.82 -25.75 18.26
N LYS A 56 -18.89 -24.55 17.67
CA LYS A 56 -17.72 -23.74 17.33
C LYS A 56 -17.37 -22.79 18.48
N THR A 57 -16.11 -22.77 18.86
CA THR A 57 -15.60 -21.91 19.95
C THR A 57 -14.51 -21.00 19.43
N ALA A 58 -14.72 -19.69 19.53
CA ALA A 58 -13.68 -18.69 19.28
C ALA A 58 -12.83 -18.48 20.53
N TRP A 59 -11.50 -18.50 20.33
CA TRP A 59 -10.48 -18.24 21.34
C TRP A 59 -9.75 -16.97 20.91
N ILE A 60 -10.02 -15.89 21.61
CA ILE A 60 -9.51 -14.56 21.26
C ILE A 60 -8.48 -14.17 22.30
N LEU A 61 -7.24 -13.98 21.87
CA LEU A 61 -6.14 -13.58 22.73
C LEU A 61 -6.20 -12.07 22.94
N ASP A 62 -6.56 -11.65 24.15
CA ASP A 62 -6.69 -10.23 24.52
C ASP A 62 -5.47 -9.78 25.32
N ALA A 63 -4.56 -9.04 24.67
CA ALA A 63 -3.38 -8.49 25.32
C ALA A 63 -3.73 -7.42 26.38
N GLY A 64 -4.85 -6.72 26.22
CA GLY A 64 -5.32 -5.71 27.16
C GLY A 64 -5.80 -6.32 28.48
N SER A 65 -6.33 -7.54 28.41
CA SER A 65 -6.74 -8.33 29.59
C SER A 65 -5.70 -9.37 30.00
N ARG A 66 -4.63 -9.56 29.22
CA ARG A 66 -3.57 -10.57 29.42
C ARG A 66 -4.16 -12.00 29.54
N GLY A 67 -5.19 -12.28 28.75
CA GLY A 67 -6.03 -13.47 28.89
C GLY A 67 -6.67 -13.94 27.58
N LEU A 68 -7.34 -15.09 27.64
CA LEU A 68 -8.18 -15.63 26.57
C LEU A 68 -9.64 -15.28 26.82
N SER A 69 -10.25 -14.58 25.87
CA SER A 69 -11.71 -14.49 25.76
C SER A 69 -12.20 -15.71 24.99
N ILE A 70 -13.19 -16.41 25.55
CA ILE A 70 -13.74 -17.63 24.96
C ILE A 70 -15.21 -17.38 24.65
N LEU A 71 -15.60 -17.57 23.39
CA LEU A 71 -16.95 -17.35 22.89
C LEU A 71 -17.45 -18.61 22.20
N ASP A 72 -18.58 -19.16 22.64
CA ASP A 72 -19.33 -20.13 21.86
C ASP A 72 -20.06 -19.38 20.74
N ILE A 73 -19.58 -19.56 19.51
CA ILE A 73 -20.09 -18.86 18.32
C ILE A 73 -21.55 -19.26 18.04
N THR A 74 -21.96 -20.45 18.45
CA THR A 74 -23.30 -21.01 18.20
C THR A 74 -24.32 -20.36 19.12
N THR A 75 -24.01 -20.33 20.42
CA THR A 75 -24.92 -19.77 21.44
C THR A 75 -24.72 -18.28 21.66
N LYS A 76 -23.63 -17.72 21.12
CA LYS A 76 -23.19 -16.33 21.33
C LYS A 76 -22.91 -16.02 22.80
N LEU A 77 -22.60 -17.05 23.59
CA LEU A 77 -22.32 -16.93 25.02
C LEU A 77 -20.82 -16.83 25.27
N HIS A 78 -20.47 -15.83 26.07
CA HIS A 78 -19.13 -15.60 26.57
C HIS A 78 -18.88 -16.45 27.82
N TYR A 79 -17.74 -17.12 27.87
CA TYR A 79 -17.31 -17.83 29.07
C TYR A 79 -16.64 -16.88 30.05
N ASP A 80 -17.30 -16.61 31.17
CA ASP A 80 -16.74 -15.82 32.27
C ASP A 80 -15.94 -16.72 33.21
N SER A 81 -14.61 -16.53 33.24
CA SER A 81 -13.72 -17.36 34.05
C SER A 81 -13.89 -17.16 35.55
N ASP A 82 -14.48 -16.05 35.97
CA ASP A 82 -14.78 -15.77 37.38
C ASP A 82 -16.09 -14.99 37.53
N SER A 83 -17.20 -15.72 37.57
CA SER A 83 -18.55 -15.15 37.73
C SER A 83 -18.78 -14.39 39.05
N PHE A 84 -17.83 -14.44 40.00
CA PHE A 84 -17.92 -13.70 41.26
C PHE A 84 -17.31 -12.30 41.17
N VAL A 85 -16.49 -12.02 40.15
CA VAL A 85 -15.92 -10.69 39.89
C VAL A 85 -16.83 -9.95 38.91
N PRO A 86 -17.43 -8.80 39.29
CA PRO A 86 -18.32 -8.06 38.41
C PRO A 86 -17.67 -7.70 37.07
N GLY A 87 -18.36 -8.03 35.98
CA GLY A 87 -17.88 -7.82 34.61
C GLY A 87 -17.66 -9.16 33.91
N PHE A 88 -17.01 -9.11 32.75
CA PHE A 88 -16.54 -10.31 32.05
C PHE A 88 -15.06 -10.53 32.37
N ASN A 89 -14.72 -11.75 32.78
CA ASN A 89 -13.34 -12.09 33.11
C ASN A 89 -12.81 -13.11 32.08
N THR A 90 -11.70 -12.73 31.45
CA THR A 90 -10.95 -13.62 30.55
C THR A 90 -10.18 -14.67 31.33
N VAL A 91 -9.99 -15.85 30.74
CA VAL A 91 -9.10 -16.87 31.31
C VAL A 91 -7.67 -16.32 31.34
N PRO A 92 -7.03 -16.18 32.51
CA PRO A 92 -5.71 -15.56 32.59
C PRO A 92 -4.66 -16.47 31.96
N VAL A 93 -3.94 -15.96 30.97
CA VAL A 93 -2.80 -16.67 30.37
C VAL A 93 -1.52 -16.39 31.16
N GLY A 94 -1.45 -15.33 31.96
CA GLY A 94 -0.31 -15.07 32.86
C GLY A 94 0.97 -14.62 32.14
N GLY A 95 0.89 -13.55 31.37
CA GLY A 95 2.02 -13.00 30.62
C GLY A 95 1.63 -11.86 29.68
N ALA A 96 2.52 -11.49 28.77
CA ALA A 96 2.27 -10.55 27.67
C ALA A 96 2.11 -11.35 26.36
N PRO A 97 0.87 -11.71 25.98
CA PRO A 97 0.65 -12.57 24.83
C PRO A 97 0.77 -11.83 23.50
N ILE A 98 1.24 -12.53 22.47
CA ILE A 98 1.48 -11.96 21.13
C ILE A 98 0.93 -12.78 19.95
N ALA A 99 0.67 -14.07 20.14
CA ALA A 99 0.14 -14.94 19.09
C ALA A 99 -0.59 -16.14 19.70
N ILE A 100 -1.58 -16.67 18.98
CA ILE A 100 -2.37 -17.84 19.37
C ILE A 100 -2.49 -18.84 18.20
N ARG A 101 -2.45 -20.14 18.49
CA ARG A 101 -2.90 -21.22 17.59
C ARG A 101 -3.72 -22.25 18.35
N ALA A 102 -4.40 -23.13 17.64
CA ALA A 102 -5.02 -24.30 18.23
C ALA A 102 -4.93 -25.50 17.29
N ASP A 103 -4.80 -26.69 17.87
CA ASP A 103 -4.97 -27.96 17.19
C ASP A 103 -6.23 -28.68 17.74
N LEU A 104 -6.35 -29.98 17.47
CA LEU A 104 -7.47 -30.79 17.97
C LEU A 104 -7.44 -31.05 19.48
N GLN A 105 -6.38 -30.72 20.19
CA GLN A 105 -6.19 -31.10 21.58
C GLN A 105 -5.86 -29.91 22.48
N ASN A 106 -5.33 -28.83 21.94
CA ASN A 106 -4.68 -27.77 22.68
C ASN A 106 -4.94 -26.40 22.05
N VAL A 107 -4.94 -25.38 22.90
CA VAL A 107 -4.80 -23.97 22.53
C VAL A 107 -3.43 -23.48 22.99
N TYR A 108 -2.68 -22.89 22.08
CA TYR A 108 -1.30 -22.43 22.26
C TYR A 108 -1.27 -20.91 22.29
N SER A 109 -0.65 -20.32 23.30
CA SER A 109 -0.43 -18.87 23.39
C SER A 109 1.06 -18.57 23.57
N LEU A 110 1.63 -17.78 22.67
CA LEU A 110 3.01 -17.31 22.75
C LEU A 110 3.10 -16.03 23.55
N LEU A 111 4.03 -15.99 24.50
CA LEU A 111 4.21 -14.91 25.46
C LEU A 111 5.62 -14.32 25.31
N THR A 112 5.72 -12.99 25.17
CA THR A 112 7.02 -12.31 25.21
C THR A 112 7.59 -12.27 26.62
N VAL A 113 6.71 -12.17 27.62
CA VAL A 113 7.07 -12.22 29.04
C VAL A 113 6.01 -13.03 29.76
N ASP A 114 6.43 -14.11 30.40
CA ASP A 114 5.58 -14.98 31.22
C ASP A 114 5.73 -14.65 32.70
N ASP A 115 4.61 -14.65 33.42
CA ASP A 115 4.59 -14.25 34.82
C ASP A 115 5.30 -15.26 35.73
N VAL A 116 5.45 -16.52 35.30
CA VAL A 116 6.11 -17.59 36.07
C VAL A 116 7.60 -17.64 35.77
N SER A 117 7.97 -17.86 34.51
CA SER A 117 9.36 -18.01 34.06
C SER A 117 10.10 -16.68 33.92
N LYS A 118 9.38 -15.54 33.90
CA LYS A 118 9.92 -14.17 33.75
C LYS A 118 10.57 -13.87 32.39
N GLY A 119 10.52 -14.79 31.45
CA GLY A 119 11.02 -14.63 30.09
C GLY A 119 9.98 -15.04 29.04
N PRO A 120 10.39 -15.12 27.77
CA PRO A 120 9.56 -15.65 26.70
C PRO A 120 9.12 -17.09 27.01
N SER A 121 7.87 -17.43 26.70
CA SER A 121 7.38 -18.81 26.86
C SER A 121 6.21 -19.13 25.94
N LEU A 122 5.98 -20.42 25.74
CA LEU A 122 4.76 -20.96 25.15
C LEU A 122 3.86 -21.49 26.28
N ALA A 123 2.63 -20.98 26.36
CA ALA A 123 1.58 -21.45 27.26
C ALA A 123 0.61 -22.35 26.50
N VAL A 124 0.34 -23.54 27.03
CA VAL A 124 -0.51 -24.55 26.37
C VAL A 124 -1.68 -24.89 27.27
N LEU A 125 -2.90 -24.76 26.75
CA LEU A 125 -4.14 -25.15 27.41
C LEU A 125 -4.68 -26.42 26.74
N PRO A 126 -4.58 -27.59 27.38
CA PRO A 126 -5.25 -28.79 26.90
C PRO A 126 -6.77 -28.59 26.93
N LEU A 127 -7.44 -28.79 25.80
CA LEU A 127 -8.89 -28.65 25.66
C LEU A 127 -9.64 -29.66 26.55
N SER A 128 -9.01 -30.78 26.92
CA SER A 128 -9.54 -31.74 27.90
C SER A 128 -9.70 -31.18 29.32
N ASN A 129 -9.04 -30.06 29.62
CA ASN A 129 -9.09 -29.38 30.93
C ASN A 129 -10.20 -28.33 30.99
N LEU A 130 -10.88 -28.05 29.88
CA LEU A 130 -11.94 -27.06 29.82
C LEU A 130 -13.01 -27.33 30.89
N GLY A 131 -13.26 -26.32 31.74
CA GLY A 131 -14.22 -26.41 32.85
C GLY A 131 -13.75 -27.23 34.06
N LYS A 132 -12.53 -27.78 34.05
CA LYS A 132 -11.92 -28.50 35.19
C LYS A 132 -10.83 -27.67 35.87
N SER A 133 -9.87 -27.17 35.10
CA SER A 133 -8.83 -26.25 35.57
C SER A 133 -8.29 -25.40 34.42
N TRP A 134 -7.71 -24.25 34.76
CA TRP A 134 -7.05 -23.33 33.82
C TRP A 134 -5.52 -23.44 33.92
N ASP A 135 -5.04 -24.64 34.22
CA ASP A 135 -3.61 -24.88 34.37
C ASP A 135 -2.97 -24.98 32.99
N PHE A 136 -2.22 -23.94 32.63
CA PHE A 136 -1.41 -23.93 31.42
C PHE A 136 -0.10 -24.67 31.65
N ILE A 137 0.23 -25.60 30.74
CA ILE A 137 1.59 -26.12 30.62
C ILE A 137 2.47 -24.98 30.10
N ARG A 138 3.67 -24.82 30.69
CA ARG A 138 4.61 -23.74 30.35
C ARG A 138 5.87 -24.34 29.76
N GLN A 139 6.18 -23.94 28.53
CA GLN A 139 7.46 -24.24 27.89
C GLN A 139 8.28 -22.94 27.83
N PRO A 140 9.30 -22.75 28.69
CA PRO A 140 10.21 -21.62 28.63
C PRO A 140 10.96 -21.56 27.30
N LEU A 141 11.21 -20.35 26.81
CA LEU A 141 11.92 -20.06 25.57
C LEU A 141 13.12 -19.15 25.85
N THR A 142 14.17 -19.25 25.04
CA THR A 142 15.46 -18.59 25.30
C THR A 142 15.69 -17.29 24.55
N CYS A 143 14.86 -16.99 23.55
CA CYS A 143 15.02 -15.85 22.64
C CYS A 143 13.74 -15.03 22.52
N ASP A 144 13.85 -13.83 21.93
CA ASP A 144 12.73 -12.93 21.71
C ASP A 144 11.77 -13.53 20.67
N VAL A 145 10.60 -13.94 21.12
CA VAL A 145 9.58 -14.60 20.29
C VAL A 145 8.80 -13.61 19.42
N LYS A 146 8.42 -14.04 18.22
CA LYS A 146 7.77 -13.20 17.19
C LYS A 146 6.42 -13.73 16.75
N ASP A 147 6.32 -15.03 16.49
CA ASP A 147 5.09 -15.67 16.03
C ASP A 147 5.13 -17.18 16.31
N LEU A 148 3.99 -17.86 16.11
CA LEU A 148 3.93 -19.32 16.15
C LEU A 148 3.05 -19.88 15.02
N ALA A 149 3.33 -21.12 14.62
CA ALA A 149 2.51 -21.89 13.68
C ALA A 149 2.47 -23.38 14.10
N LEU A 150 1.66 -24.18 13.43
CA LEU A 150 1.54 -25.62 13.69
C LEU A 150 2.04 -26.39 12.48
N GLY A 151 2.94 -27.35 12.68
CA GLY A 151 3.54 -28.10 11.59
C GLY A 151 3.74 -29.57 11.92
N LYS A 152 4.50 -30.25 11.08
CA LYS A 152 4.92 -31.63 11.26
C LYS A 152 6.38 -31.80 10.91
N VAL A 153 7.08 -32.58 11.72
CA VAL A 153 8.46 -33.03 11.45
C VAL A 153 8.46 -34.54 11.56
N ALA A 154 8.89 -35.24 10.50
CA ALA A 154 8.83 -36.70 10.41
C ALA A 154 7.45 -37.28 10.81
N ASP A 155 6.38 -36.67 10.29
CA ASP A 155 4.96 -36.97 10.59
C ASP A 155 4.50 -36.72 12.04
N ALA A 156 5.38 -36.30 12.94
CA ALA A 156 5.03 -35.94 14.30
C ALA A 156 4.53 -34.48 14.37
N PRO A 157 3.40 -34.19 15.06
CA PRO A 157 2.92 -32.83 15.22
C PRO A 157 3.87 -32.00 16.09
N VAL A 158 4.18 -30.80 15.61
CA VAL A 158 5.05 -29.86 16.30
C VAL A 158 4.42 -28.47 16.39
N VAL A 159 4.76 -27.72 17.44
CA VAL A 159 4.54 -26.27 17.48
C VAL A 159 5.81 -25.61 16.97
N LEU A 160 5.69 -24.86 15.87
CA LEU A 160 6.78 -24.06 15.35
C LEU A 160 6.77 -22.71 16.07
N VAL A 161 7.88 -22.38 16.73
CA VAL A 161 8.07 -21.09 17.38
C VAL A 161 9.09 -20.29 16.60
N LEU A 162 8.71 -19.07 16.19
CA LEU A 162 9.59 -18.13 15.51
C LEU A 162 10.14 -17.12 16.52
N GLY A 163 11.45 -16.90 16.52
CA GLY A 163 12.08 -15.89 17.37
C GLY A 163 13.40 -15.38 16.86
N THR A 164 13.95 -14.40 17.57
CA THR A 164 15.20 -13.69 17.24
C THR A 164 16.20 -13.85 18.38
N CYS A 165 17.36 -14.43 18.07
CA CYS A 165 18.45 -14.67 19.01
C CYS A 165 19.65 -13.79 18.63
N GLY A 166 19.68 -12.55 19.10
CA GLY A 166 20.70 -11.59 18.69
C GLY A 166 20.43 -11.05 17.27
N ALA A 167 21.35 -11.25 16.34
CA ALA A 167 21.24 -10.75 14.96
C ALA A 167 20.52 -11.73 13.99
N HIS A 168 20.27 -12.97 14.42
CA HIS A 168 19.67 -13.99 13.57
C HIS A 168 18.30 -14.40 14.09
N SER A 169 17.44 -14.81 13.17
CA SER A 169 16.14 -15.38 13.50
C SER A 169 16.16 -16.90 13.33
N LYS A 170 15.27 -17.58 14.05
CA LYS A 170 15.24 -19.04 14.11
C LYS A 170 13.82 -19.56 14.31
N ILE A 171 13.54 -20.72 13.72
CA ILE A 171 12.38 -21.55 14.04
C ILE A 171 12.83 -22.69 14.96
N TRP A 172 12.07 -22.96 16.02
CA TRP A 172 12.17 -24.19 16.82
C TRP A 172 10.93 -25.05 16.58
N ALA A 173 11.12 -26.34 16.31
CA ALA A 173 10.03 -27.31 16.26
C ALA A 173 9.88 -28.04 17.59
N LEU A 174 8.86 -27.67 18.38
CA LEU A 174 8.60 -28.24 19.70
C LEU A 174 7.62 -29.41 19.58
N PRO A 175 8.02 -30.67 19.90
CA PRO A 175 7.11 -31.81 19.83
C PRO A 175 5.92 -31.63 20.76
N VAL A 176 4.70 -31.75 20.24
CA VAL A 176 3.47 -31.51 21.02
C VAL A 176 3.37 -32.44 22.24
N ALA A 177 3.86 -33.68 22.10
CA ALA A 177 3.80 -34.71 23.15
C ALA A 177 4.69 -34.40 24.36
N ASP A 178 5.73 -33.57 24.18
CA ASP A 178 6.79 -33.35 25.18
C ASP A 178 6.74 -31.93 25.78
N LEU A 179 5.74 -31.11 25.39
CA LEU A 179 5.62 -29.72 25.83
C LEU A 179 5.59 -29.59 27.36
N GLY A 180 6.38 -28.65 27.87
CA GLY A 180 6.56 -28.38 29.30
C GLY A 180 7.92 -28.85 29.82
N ASP A 181 8.48 -29.89 29.20
CA ASP A 181 9.76 -30.48 29.57
C ASP A 181 10.76 -30.54 28.38
N VAL A 182 10.47 -29.81 27.28
CA VAL A 182 11.32 -29.82 26.08
C VAL A 182 12.64 -29.09 26.35
N ASP A 183 13.75 -29.76 26.06
CA ASP A 183 15.08 -29.15 25.97
C ASP A 183 15.29 -28.55 24.58
N LEU A 184 15.42 -27.22 24.51
CA LEU A 184 15.54 -26.48 23.25
C LEU A 184 16.88 -26.75 22.54
N GLU A 185 17.88 -27.34 23.19
CA GLU A 185 19.12 -27.74 22.52
C GLU A 185 18.94 -28.99 21.65
N GLY A 186 17.92 -29.81 21.95
CA GLY A 186 17.67 -31.09 21.30
C GLY A 186 16.59 -31.09 20.22
N VAL A 187 15.96 -29.95 19.95
CA VAL A 187 14.91 -29.83 18.94
C VAL A 187 15.44 -29.44 17.57
N ASP A 188 14.70 -29.79 16.52
CA ASP A 188 15.01 -29.32 15.17
C ASP A 188 14.87 -27.80 15.08
N THR A 189 15.84 -27.18 14.41
CA THR A 189 15.87 -25.73 14.20
C THR A 189 16.31 -25.35 12.80
N TRP A 190 15.78 -24.23 12.33
CA TRP A 190 16.11 -23.64 11.04
C TRP A 190 16.47 -22.17 11.24
N ASP A 191 17.63 -21.77 10.72
CA ASP A 191 18.05 -20.38 10.73
C ASP A 191 17.32 -19.61 9.63
N ILE A 192 16.78 -18.45 9.98
CA ILE A 192 16.02 -17.57 9.08
C ILE A 192 16.84 -16.30 8.84
N PRO A 193 17.06 -15.90 7.57
CA PRO A 193 17.80 -14.67 7.28
C PRO A 193 17.06 -13.44 7.80
N GLY A 194 17.80 -12.49 8.34
CA GLY A 194 17.30 -11.23 8.87
C GLY A 194 16.50 -11.33 10.17
N ILE A 195 15.73 -10.28 10.43
CA ILE A 195 14.83 -10.15 11.59
C ILE A 195 13.45 -10.64 11.19
N ALA A 196 13.04 -11.81 11.69
CA ALA A 196 11.78 -12.42 11.37
C ALA A 196 10.60 -11.65 11.98
N LEU A 197 9.49 -11.64 11.23
CA LEU A 197 8.28 -10.90 11.54
C LEU A 197 7.10 -11.84 11.81
N LYS A 198 6.73 -12.65 10.82
CA LYS A 198 5.53 -13.49 10.84
C LYS A 198 5.79 -14.83 10.14
N MET A 199 5.00 -15.84 10.50
CA MET A 199 5.10 -17.18 9.91
C MET A 199 3.72 -17.80 9.74
N GLU A 200 3.58 -18.63 8.71
CA GLU A 200 2.44 -19.51 8.52
C GLU A 200 2.89 -20.81 7.85
N THR A 201 2.10 -21.88 7.99
CA THR A 201 2.42 -23.21 7.45
C THR A 201 1.48 -23.61 6.32
N SER A 202 1.96 -24.46 5.40
CA SER A 202 1.11 -25.14 4.42
C SER A 202 0.06 -26.02 5.12
N LYS A 203 -1.06 -26.31 4.44
CA LYS A 203 -2.17 -27.10 5.01
C LYS A 203 -1.72 -28.50 5.48
N ASP A 204 -0.75 -29.11 4.80
CA ASP A 204 -0.19 -30.41 5.19
C ASP A 204 0.74 -30.34 6.41
N GLY A 205 1.20 -29.14 6.76
CA GLY A 205 2.12 -28.84 7.86
C GLY A 205 3.59 -29.19 7.55
N LEU A 206 3.95 -29.45 6.28
CA LEU A 206 5.29 -29.88 5.89
C LEU A 206 6.21 -28.73 5.48
N SER A 207 5.66 -27.55 5.19
CA SER A 207 6.44 -26.35 4.88
C SER A 207 6.00 -25.17 5.74
N ALA A 208 6.96 -24.35 6.15
CA ALA A 208 6.70 -23.07 6.81
C ALA A 208 7.18 -21.92 5.93
N TYR A 209 6.38 -20.86 5.86
CA TYR A 209 6.72 -19.63 5.16
C TYR A 209 6.92 -18.53 6.17
N VAL A 210 8.07 -17.87 6.12
CA VAL A 210 8.50 -16.85 7.08
C VAL A 210 8.81 -15.56 6.37
N THR A 211 8.33 -14.46 6.93
CA THR A 211 8.67 -13.12 6.47
C THR A 211 9.69 -12.49 7.40
N SER A 212 10.68 -11.82 6.85
CA SER A 212 11.75 -11.18 7.62
C SER A 212 12.25 -9.89 6.96
N ILE A 213 13.04 -9.12 7.71
CA ILE A 213 13.73 -7.92 7.23
C ILE A 213 15.22 -8.23 7.19
N GLY A 214 15.82 -8.16 6.01
CA GLY A 214 17.26 -8.30 5.83
C GLY A 214 18.06 -7.25 6.60
N THR A 215 19.20 -7.67 7.12
CA THR A 215 20.13 -6.85 7.90
C THR A 215 21.48 -6.78 7.22
N ASP A 216 22.29 -5.76 7.54
CA ASP A 216 23.65 -5.57 6.99
C ASP A 216 24.53 -6.82 7.08
N SER A 217 24.32 -7.64 8.12
CA SER A 217 25.03 -8.90 8.34
C SER A 217 24.84 -9.92 7.22
N ASP A 218 23.72 -9.84 6.51
CA ASP A 218 23.29 -10.87 5.56
C ASP A 218 23.54 -10.43 4.11
N ALA A 219 24.07 -9.22 3.90
CA ALA A 219 24.24 -8.58 2.58
C ALA A 219 22.94 -8.51 1.74
N ILE A 220 21.78 -8.67 2.41
CA ILE A 220 20.45 -8.59 1.83
C ILE A 220 19.73 -7.46 2.56
N PHE A 221 19.35 -6.43 1.82
CA PHE A 221 18.57 -5.31 2.33
C PHE A 221 17.11 -5.44 1.89
N GLY A 222 16.18 -5.14 2.80
CA GLY A 222 14.74 -5.11 2.51
C GLY A 222 13.96 -6.31 3.04
N ASP A 223 12.73 -6.46 2.57
CA ASP A 223 11.83 -7.53 2.99
C ASP A 223 12.20 -8.86 2.32
N ILE A 224 12.12 -9.96 3.06
CA ILE A 224 12.46 -11.32 2.61
C ILE A 224 11.27 -12.25 2.87
N LEU A 225 11.00 -13.16 1.93
CA LEU A 225 10.12 -14.32 2.11
C LEU A 225 10.99 -15.58 2.07
N SER A 226 10.87 -16.43 3.09
CA SER A 226 11.58 -17.71 3.18
C SER A 226 10.61 -18.88 3.25
N LYS A 227 10.91 -19.97 2.56
CA LYS A 227 10.24 -21.27 2.64
C LYS A 227 11.17 -22.26 3.33
N VAL A 228 10.66 -22.93 4.35
CA VAL A 228 11.38 -23.93 5.14
C VAL A 228 10.74 -25.29 4.91
N ASP A 229 11.53 -26.25 4.43
CA ASP A 229 11.12 -27.65 4.38
C ASP A 229 11.33 -28.29 5.76
N LEU A 230 10.23 -28.63 6.44
CA LEU A 230 10.24 -29.16 7.80
C LEU A 230 10.61 -30.65 7.84
N ALA A 231 10.62 -31.34 6.69
CA ALA A 231 11.16 -32.70 6.59
C ALA A 231 12.68 -32.69 6.42
N GLY A 232 13.26 -31.55 6.03
CA GLY A 232 14.67 -31.38 5.74
C GLY A 232 15.31 -30.25 6.56
N THR A 233 16.46 -29.78 6.07
CA THR A 233 17.21 -28.65 6.65
C THR A 233 17.33 -27.49 5.67
N THR A 234 16.52 -27.48 4.61
CA THR A 234 16.61 -26.48 3.54
C THR A 234 15.73 -25.29 3.83
N VAL A 235 16.31 -24.11 3.65
CA VAL A 235 15.63 -22.81 3.72
C VAL A 235 15.91 -22.10 2.40
N ASP A 236 14.86 -21.89 1.62
CA ASP A 236 14.92 -21.13 0.37
C ASP A 236 14.36 -19.73 0.63
N SER A 237 15.05 -18.70 0.18
CA SER A 237 14.68 -17.30 0.48
C SER A 237 14.72 -16.45 -0.77
N VAL A 238 13.74 -15.55 -0.90
CA VAL A 238 13.65 -14.55 -1.97
C VAL A 238 13.48 -13.15 -1.38
N ALA A 239 14.17 -12.17 -1.96
CA ALA A 239 13.95 -10.77 -1.63
C ALA A 239 12.65 -10.28 -2.25
N ILE A 240 11.81 -9.63 -1.46
CA ILE A 240 10.56 -9.03 -1.91
C ILE A 240 10.91 -7.64 -2.44
N GLY A 241 11.36 -7.62 -3.70
CA GLY A 241 11.71 -6.38 -4.39
C GLY A 241 10.55 -5.37 -4.44
N ASP A 242 10.86 -4.10 -4.65
CA ASP A 242 9.81 -3.08 -4.73
C ASP A 242 8.80 -3.40 -5.84
N ALA A 243 7.52 -3.30 -5.48
CA ALA A 243 6.41 -3.49 -6.39
C ALA A 243 6.40 -2.32 -7.38
N GLY A 244 6.81 -2.52 -8.62
CA GLY A 244 6.48 -1.62 -9.71
C GLY A 244 6.76 -0.14 -9.55
N ARG A 245 7.97 0.21 -9.13
CA ARG A 245 8.54 1.48 -9.57
C ARG A 245 9.64 1.18 -10.58
N LEU A 246 9.29 1.17 -11.86
CA LEU A 246 10.23 1.38 -12.96
C LEU A 246 10.68 2.86 -12.91
N THR A 247 11.94 3.22 -13.14
CA THR A 247 12.85 2.77 -14.20
C THR A 247 14.33 2.87 -13.79
N GLY A 248 15.07 1.76 -13.97
CA GLY A 248 16.46 1.79 -14.49
C GLY A 248 17.61 2.32 -13.62
N LYS A 249 17.95 1.64 -12.53
CA LYS A 249 19.32 1.36 -12.00
C LYS A 249 19.15 0.77 -10.60
N ALA A 250 20.11 -0.05 -10.17
CA ALA A 250 20.17 -0.58 -8.81
C ALA A 250 19.97 0.56 -7.81
N TYR A 251 18.89 0.49 -7.03
CA TYR A 251 18.79 1.30 -5.83
C TYR A 251 19.76 0.69 -4.83
N ASP A 252 20.96 1.26 -4.76
CA ASP A 252 21.71 1.27 -3.52
C ASP A 252 20.84 2.05 -2.52
N PHE A 253 20.24 1.34 -1.57
CA PHE A 253 19.46 1.94 -0.49
C PHE A 253 20.44 2.60 0.50
N GLU A 254 21.13 3.66 0.08
CA GLU A 254 21.86 4.53 1.03
C GLU A 254 20.91 5.42 1.87
N GLY A 255 19.60 5.29 1.67
CA GLY A 255 18.60 5.73 2.64
C GLY A 255 18.08 4.54 3.43
N GLU A 256 18.48 4.41 4.69
CA GLU A 256 17.97 3.47 5.70
C GLU A 256 16.43 3.34 5.65
N ARG A 257 15.89 2.46 4.78
CA ARG A 257 14.51 2.02 4.92
C ARG A 257 14.47 1.01 6.06
N THR A 258 14.35 1.54 7.27
CA THR A 258 14.18 0.76 8.51
C THR A 258 12.76 0.20 8.68
N VAL A 259 11.82 0.51 7.79
CA VAL A 259 10.41 0.14 7.93
C VAL A 259 10.03 -0.90 6.87
N SER A 260 9.71 -2.11 7.34
CA SER A 260 9.18 -3.18 6.50
C SER A 260 7.86 -2.80 5.83
N ARG A 261 7.68 -3.23 4.58
CA ARG A 261 6.40 -3.16 3.88
C ARG A 261 5.49 -4.32 4.28
N LEU A 262 5.99 -5.35 4.96
CA LEU A 262 5.18 -6.49 5.36
C LEU A 262 4.21 -6.08 6.47
N ARG A 263 2.96 -6.53 6.36
CA ARG A 263 1.88 -6.17 7.31
C ARG A 263 1.24 -7.36 8.01
N GLY A 264 1.19 -8.51 7.34
CA GLY A 264 0.51 -9.72 7.85
C GLY A 264 1.35 -10.98 7.71
N ARG A 265 0.74 -12.11 8.11
CA ARG A 265 1.29 -13.45 7.83
C ARG A 265 1.20 -13.75 6.32
N PRO A 266 2.13 -14.54 5.77
CA PRO A 266 1.89 -15.21 4.50
C PRO A 266 0.60 -16.01 4.58
N ALA A 267 -0.21 -15.96 3.52
CA ALA A 267 -1.32 -16.88 3.33
C ALA A 267 -0.90 -17.90 2.29
N ILE A 268 -1.08 -19.19 2.58
CA ILE A 268 -0.69 -20.29 1.70
C ILE A 268 -1.97 -20.96 1.19
N SER A 269 -2.04 -21.21 -0.11
CA SER A 269 -3.16 -21.96 -0.70
C SER A 269 -3.24 -23.38 -0.12
N PRO A 270 -4.42 -24.02 -0.09
CA PRO A 270 -4.58 -25.34 0.51
C PRO A 270 -3.67 -26.43 -0.08
N ASP A 271 -3.27 -26.30 -1.34
CA ASP A 271 -2.35 -27.20 -2.06
C ASP A 271 -0.87 -26.75 -1.97
N GLY A 272 -0.59 -25.59 -1.37
CA GLY A 272 0.76 -25.03 -1.23
C GLY A 272 1.35 -24.44 -2.52
N SER A 273 0.57 -24.33 -3.60
CA SER A 273 1.05 -23.86 -4.90
C SER A 273 1.15 -22.33 -5.00
N ILE A 274 0.45 -21.59 -4.14
CA ILE A 274 0.38 -20.12 -4.15
C ILE A 274 0.59 -19.57 -2.74
N VAL A 275 1.34 -18.48 -2.65
CA VAL A 275 1.58 -17.72 -1.42
C VAL A 275 1.20 -16.25 -1.65
N TYR A 276 0.25 -15.75 -0.86
CA TYR A 276 -0.13 -14.34 -0.85
C TYR A 276 0.54 -13.63 0.32
N LEU A 277 1.12 -12.47 0.05
CA LEU A 277 1.87 -11.70 1.02
C LEU A 277 1.31 -10.29 1.20
N PRO A 278 0.72 -9.96 2.36
CA PRO A 278 0.14 -8.64 2.62
C PRO A 278 1.19 -7.52 2.73
N LEU A 279 1.03 -6.45 1.94
CA LEU A 279 1.94 -5.30 1.88
C LEU A 279 1.30 -3.98 2.34
N GLY A 280 2.17 -3.13 2.88
CA GLY A 280 1.94 -1.84 3.54
C GLY A 280 1.88 -0.66 2.58
N GLU A 281 2.97 -0.36 1.90
CA GLU A 281 3.06 0.86 1.07
C GLU A 281 3.77 0.57 -0.27
N PRO A 282 3.08 0.71 -1.43
CA PRO A 282 1.63 0.86 -1.53
C PRO A 282 0.90 -0.35 -0.92
N GLY A 283 -0.33 -0.13 -0.46
CA GLY A 283 -1.19 -1.21 0.01
C GLY A 283 -1.46 -2.20 -1.13
N ALA A 284 -1.01 -3.44 -0.97
CA ALA A 284 -1.03 -4.45 -2.03
C ALA A 284 -0.93 -5.86 -1.45
N ILE A 285 -1.04 -6.86 -2.33
CA ILE A 285 -0.70 -8.26 -2.04
C ILE A 285 0.29 -8.73 -3.10
N ALA A 286 1.50 -9.10 -2.67
CA ALA A 286 2.44 -9.79 -3.54
C ALA A 286 2.05 -11.27 -3.65
N VAL A 287 2.17 -11.81 -4.86
CA VAL A 287 1.83 -13.21 -5.15
C VAL A 287 3.10 -13.95 -5.55
N PHE A 288 3.31 -15.09 -4.91
CA PHE A 288 4.39 -16.01 -5.22
C PHE A 288 3.80 -17.39 -5.49
N ASP A 289 4.47 -18.18 -6.31
CA ASP A 289 4.18 -19.62 -6.39
C ASP A 289 4.83 -20.38 -5.22
N GLY A 290 4.63 -21.69 -5.19
CA GLY A 290 5.19 -22.58 -4.18
C GLY A 290 6.72 -22.67 -4.20
N ASP A 291 7.37 -22.27 -5.29
CA ASP A 291 8.84 -22.26 -5.45
C ASP A 291 9.44 -20.86 -5.19
N LEU A 292 8.62 -19.94 -4.66
CA LEU A 292 8.96 -18.54 -4.37
C LEU A 292 9.27 -17.70 -5.61
N GLU A 293 8.81 -18.09 -6.80
CA GLU A 293 8.80 -17.22 -7.96
C GLU A 293 7.68 -16.19 -7.82
N ARG A 294 8.03 -14.90 -7.93
CA ARG A 294 7.04 -13.83 -7.86
C ARG A 294 6.25 -13.77 -9.15
N LEU A 295 4.93 -13.97 -9.06
CA LEU A 295 4.02 -13.88 -10.18
C LEU A 295 3.75 -12.40 -10.50
N ASP A 296 3.77 -12.06 -11.79
CA ASP A 296 3.34 -10.75 -12.27
C ASP A 296 1.85 -10.78 -12.57
N VAL A 297 1.04 -10.44 -11.57
CA VAL A 297 -0.42 -10.54 -11.68
C VAL A 297 -1.00 -9.55 -12.67
N ASN A 298 -0.23 -8.58 -13.17
CA ASN A 298 -0.69 -7.59 -14.15
C ASN A 298 -0.21 -7.90 -15.57
N ALA A 299 0.67 -8.88 -15.74
CA ALA A 299 1.16 -9.30 -17.05
C ALA A 299 0.03 -9.73 -18.00
N THR A 300 0.25 -9.53 -19.29
CA THR A 300 -0.65 -10.05 -20.33
C THR A 300 -0.45 -11.55 -20.52
N GLY A 301 -1.46 -12.37 -20.20
CA GLY A 301 -1.36 -13.84 -20.36
C GLY A 301 -2.39 -14.63 -19.55
N GLU A 302 -2.12 -15.93 -19.37
CA GLU A 302 -2.96 -16.83 -18.56
C GLU A 302 -2.85 -16.53 -17.05
N ASP A 303 -1.73 -15.95 -16.61
CA ASP A 303 -1.39 -15.78 -15.20
C ASP A 303 -1.66 -14.37 -14.62
N GLY A 304 -2.24 -13.45 -15.40
CA GLY A 304 -2.43 -12.05 -14.97
C GLY A 304 -3.61 -11.33 -15.58
N VAL A 305 -4.10 -10.26 -14.91
CA VAL A 305 -5.27 -9.44 -15.29
C VAL A 305 -5.16 -8.87 -16.71
N GLY A 306 -3.95 -8.86 -17.30
CA GLY A 306 -3.64 -8.12 -18.50
C GLY A 306 -3.83 -6.61 -18.32
N ASN A 307 -3.63 -6.10 -17.09
CA ASN A 307 -3.66 -4.66 -16.84
C ASN A 307 -2.36 -4.05 -17.37
N LYS A 308 -2.37 -3.79 -18.68
CA LYS A 308 -1.23 -3.25 -19.41
C LYS A 308 -0.69 -1.96 -18.79
N TYR A 309 -1.56 -1.12 -18.21
CA TYR A 309 -1.11 0.09 -17.53
C TYR A 309 -0.23 -0.26 -16.32
N LEU A 310 -0.69 -1.15 -15.44
CA LEU A 310 0.07 -1.55 -14.26
C LEU A 310 1.32 -2.36 -14.60
N GLU A 311 1.24 -3.24 -15.60
CA GLU A 311 2.37 -3.97 -16.17
C GLU A 311 3.46 -3.02 -16.67
N GLU A 312 3.10 -1.99 -17.44
CA GLU A 312 4.03 -0.99 -17.94
C GLU A 312 4.60 -0.07 -16.85
N LEU A 313 3.91 0.08 -15.71
CA LEU A 313 4.47 0.69 -14.50
C LEU A 313 5.35 -0.27 -13.68
N GLY A 314 5.33 -1.56 -14.03
CA GLY A 314 6.05 -2.64 -13.38
C GLY A 314 5.37 -3.17 -12.12
N PHE A 315 4.12 -2.76 -11.83
CA PHE A 315 3.39 -3.27 -10.69
C PHE A 315 3.08 -4.74 -10.93
N LYS A 316 3.64 -5.61 -10.09
CA LYS A 316 3.42 -7.06 -10.15
C LYS A 316 2.37 -7.56 -9.17
N ASP A 317 1.94 -6.70 -8.26
CA ASP A 317 1.11 -7.06 -7.11
C ASP A 317 -0.35 -6.68 -7.34
N ILE A 318 -1.24 -7.31 -6.57
CA ILE A 318 -2.65 -6.96 -6.51
C ILE A 318 -2.77 -5.67 -5.70
N LEU A 319 -3.01 -4.55 -6.37
CA LEU A 319 -3.11 -3.25 -5.71
C LEU A 319 -4.43 -3.09 -4.96
N LEU A 320 -4.35 -2.58 -3.74
CA LEU A 320 -5.50 -2.37 -2.86
C LEU A 320 -5.72 -0.89 -2.57
N SER A 321 -6.91 -0.57 -2.08
CA SER A 321 -7.28 0.79 -1.66
C SER A 321 -6.67 1.17 -0.30
N SER A 322 -6.33 0.17 0.51
CA SER A 322 -5.72 0.27 1.83
C SER A 322 -4.80 -0.94 2.04
N PRO A 323 -3.79 -0.87 2.93
CA PRO A 323 -2.88 -2.00 3.14
C PRO A 323 -3.61 -3.25 3.61
N ALA A 324 -3.25 -4.42 3.06
CA ALA A 324 -3.77 -5.69 3.55
C ALA A 324 -3.11 -6.03 4.89
N VAL A 325 -3.91 -6.48 5.86
CA VAL A 325 -3.43 -6.95 7.17
C VAL A 325 -3.51 -8.46 7.30
N ALA A 326 -4.46 -9.10 6.64
CA ALA A 326 -4.61 -10.54 6.61
C ALA A 326 -5.17 -11.00 5.27
N VAL A 327 -4.82 -12.22 4.89
CA VAL A 327 -5.36 -12.92 3.73
C VAL A 327 -5.67 -14.35 4.13
N VAL A 328 -6.79 -14.89 3.68
CA VAL A 328 -7.12 -16.32 3.84
C VAL A 328 -7.70 -16.88 2.57
N PHE A 329 -7.44 -18.16 2.32
CA PHE A 329 -8.01 -18.90 1.21
C PHE A 329 -9.30 -19.61 1.62
N VAL A 330 -10.26 -19.64 0.70
CA VAL A 330 -11.58 -20.26 0.89
C VAL A 330 -12.05 -20.88 -0.42
N THR A 331 -12.60 -22.09 -0.37
CA THR A 331 -13.23 -22.72 -1.53
C THR A 331 -14.70 -22.31 -1.59
N ILE A 332 -15.13 -21.71 -2.70
CA ILE A 332 -16.50 -21.27 -2.97
C ILE A 332 -16.91 -21.89 -4.30
N GLU A 333 -18.02 -22.64 -4.31
CA GLU A 333 -18.53 -23.31 -5.52
C GLU A 333 -17.45 -24.14 -6.26
N GLU A 334 -16.66 -24.91 -5.51
CA GLU A 334 -15.54 -25.73 -6.02
C GLU A 334 -14.33 -24.95 -6.57
N SER A 335 -14.35 -23.61 -6.50
CA SER A 335 -13.25 -22.76 -6.95
C SER A 335 -12.57 -22.05 -5.79
N LEU A 336 -11.24 -21.97 -5.85
CA LEU A 336 -10.45 -21.28 -4.84
C LEU A 336 -10.58 -19.76 -4.96
N ARG A 337 -10.85 -19.11 -3.82
CA ARG A 337 -10.83 -17.66 -3.64
C ARG A 337 -9.91 -17.30 -2.49
N ALA A 338 -9.49 -16.04 -2.47
CA ALA A 338 -8.86 -15.45 -1.30
C ALA A 338 -9.69 -14.26 -0.81
N ILE A 339 -9.76 -14.09 0.50
CA ILE A 339 -10.36 -12.93 1.15
C ILE A 339 -9.25 -12.17 1.85
N ALA A 340 -9.08 -10.91 1.48
CA ALA A 340 -8.11 -10.01 2.10
C ALA A 340 -8.84 -9.00 2.99
N THR A 341 -8.39 -8.82 4.23
CA THR A 341 -8.81 -7.70 5.07
C THR A 341 -7.78 -6.59 5.02
N MET A 342 -8.26 -5.35 5.03
CA MET A 342 -7.44 -4.15 4.97
C MET A 342 -7.44 -3.39 6.30
N GLU A 343 -6.42 -2.56 6.49
CA GLU A 343 -6.29 -1.71 7.68
C GLU A 343 -7.51 -0.80 7.90
N ASN A 344 -8.16 -0.33 6.84
CA ASN A 344 -9.37 0.49 6.95
C ASN A 344 -10.63 -0.30 7.36
N GLY A 345 -10.52 -1.60 7.66
CA GLY A 345 -11.63 -2.46 8.05
C GLY A 345 -12.44 -3.03 6.91
N THR A 346 -12.08 -2.77 5.65
CA THR A 346 -12.75 -3.38 4.51
C THR A 346 -12.15 -4.75 4.20
N PHE A 347 -12.96 -5.65 3.67
CA PHE A 347 -12.48 -6.89 3.08
C PHE A 347 -12.91 -6.99 1.63
N VAL A 348 -12.07 -7.64 0.83
CA VAL A 348 -12.27 -7.82 -0.62
C VAL A 348 -12.01 -9.26 -1.02
N ARG A 349 -12.71 -9.70 -2.05
CA ARG A 349 -12.52 -11.02 -2.64
C ARG A 349 -11.58 -10.97 -3.84
N ILE A 350 -10.73 -11.98 -3.92
CA ILE A 350 -9.74 -12.17 -4.97
C ILE A 350 -10.00 -13.52 -5.64
N VAL A 351 -10.02 -13.52 -6.96
CA VAL A 351 -10.08 -14.73 -7.77
C VAL A 351 -8.71 -15.40 -7.73
N VAL A 352 -8.65 -16.67 -7.30
CA VAL A 352 -7.39 -17.43 -7.26
C VAL A 352 -7.39 -18.48 -8.36
N GLU A 353 -8.47 -19.25 -8.47
CA GLU A 353 -8.73 -20.15 -9.59
C GLU A 353 -9.76 -19.53 -10.54
N PRO A 354 -9.55 -19.65 -11.87
CA PRO A 354 -10.46 -19.08 -12.84
C PRO A 354 -11.78 -19.88 -12.88
N THR A 355 -12.86 -19.21 -13.28
CA THR A 355 -14.17 -19.81 -13.53
C THR A 355 -14.68 -19.42 -14.91
N GLU A 356 -15.83 -19.96 -15.34
CA GLU A 356 -16.48 -19.55 -16.60
C GLU A 356 -16.81 -18.04 -16.62
N GLU A 357 -17.06 -17.44 -15.45
CA GLU A 357 -17.33 -16.00 -15.29
C GLU A 357 -16.04 -15.18 -15.19
N PHE A 358 -15.03 -15.71 -14.48
CA PHE A 358 -13.76 -15.03 -14.23
C PHE A 358 -12.61 -15.82 -14.84
N LEU A 359 -12.28 -15.50 -16.09
CA LEU A 359 -11.22 -16.20 -16.85
C LEU A 359 -9.79 -15.87 -16.37
N VAL A 360 -9.64 -14.97 -15.41
CA VAL A 360 -8.33 -14.44 -15.00
C VAL A 360 -8.12 -14.62 -13.50
N THR A 361 -6.92 -15.03 -13.12
CA THR A 361 -6.50 -15.29 -11.74
C THR A 361 -5.80 -14.09 -11.12
N HIS A 362 -5.72 -14.09 -9.79
CA HIS A 362 -5.05 -13.07 -8.98
C HIS A 362 -5.62 -11.66 -9.18
N VAL A 363 -6.93 -11.56 -9.40
CA VAL A 363 -7.63 -10.29 -9.64
C VAL A 363 -8.61 -9.99 -8.51
N LEU A 364 -8.82 -8.71 -8.20
CA LEU A 364 -9.95 -8.32 -7.37
C LEU A 364 -11.24 -8.64 -8.11
N GLU A 365 -12.12 -9.40 -7.45
CA GLU A 365 -13.40 -9.74 -8.05
C GLU A 365 -14.27 -8.48 -8.13
N PRO A 366 -14.81 -8.10 -9.31
CA PRO A 366 -15.67 -6.94 -9.44
C PRO A 366 -16.99 -7.14 -8.69
N ALA A 367 -17.51 -6.07 -8.08
CA ALA A 367 -18.91 -6.03 -7.66
C ALA A 367 -19.84 -6.03 -8.90
N GLU A 368 -21.07 -6.53 -8.73
CA GLU A 368 -22.10 -6.54 -9.78
C GLU A 368 -22.36 -5.14 -10.35
N GLU A 369 -22.34 -4.13 -9.48
CA GLU A 369 -22.44 -2.73 -9.86
C GLU A 369 -21.05 -2.08 -9.84
N GLN A 370 -20.56 -1.72 -11.02
CA GLN A 370 -19.37 -0.87 -11.13
C GLN A 370 -19.75 0.59 -10.83
N GLY A 371 -18.87 1.28 -10.10
CA GLY A 371 -19.00 2.70 -9.83
C GLY A 371 -18.65 3.55 -11.04
N THR A 372 -18.98 4.84 -10.98
CA THR A 372 -18.50 5.80 -11.97
C THR A 372 -17.14 6.33 -11.55
N SER A 373 -16.13 6.27 -12.44
CA SER A 373 -14.87 6.98 -12.21
C SER A 373 -15.12 8.47 -12.00
N ALA A 374 -14.37 9.08 -11.09
CA ALA A 374 -14.55 10.46 -10.69
C ALA A 374 -13.22 11.14 -10.39
N ALA A 375 -13.20 12.47 -10.54
CA ALA A 375 -12.08 13.30 -10.09
C ALA A 375 -12.56 14.32 -9.05
N SER A 376 -11.70 14.62 -8.08
CA SER A 376 -11.97 15.68 -7.09
C SER A 376 -11.96 17.06 -7.76
N SER A 377 -12.53 18.06 -7.07
CA SER A 377 -12.25 19.45 -7.44
C SER A 377 -10.76 19.75 -7.32
N ILE A 378 -10.30 20.70 -8.14
CA ILE A 378 -8.90 21.11 -8.19
C ILE A 378 -8.60 22.05 -7.02
N SER A 379 -7.46 21.81 -6.37
CA SER A 379 -6.83 22.75 -5.45
C SER A 379 -5.60 23.36 -6.12
N THR A 380 -5.41 24.68 -5.97
CA THR A 380 -4.28 25.40 -6.57
C THR A 380 -3.35 25.90 -5.48
N ARG A 381 -2.06 25.59 -5.55
CA ARG A 381 -1.03 26.18 -4.69
C ARG A 381 -0.39 27.36 -5.41
N TYR A 382 -0.43 28.54 -4.80
CA TYR A 382 0.20 29.74 -5.33
C TYR A 382 0.89 30.51 -4.20
N ASN A 383 2.17 30.87 -4.37
CA ASN A 383 3.00 31.48 -3.34
C ASN A 383 2.99 30.72 -2.00
N GLY A 384 3.01 29.38 -2.07
CA GLY A 384 3.06 28.50 -0.91
C GLY A 384 1.71 28.17 -0.28
N GLU A 385 0.65 28.91 -0.59
CA GLU A 385 -0.71 28.74 -0.03
C GLU A 385 -1.62 27.94 -0.96
N TRP A 386 -2.48 27.07 -0.38
CA TRP A 386 -3.47 26.27 -1.12
C TRP A 386 -4.83 26.96 -1.15
N PHE A 387 -5.40 27.10 -2.34
CA PHE A 387 -6.74 27.62 -2.59
C PHE A 387 -7.62 26.50 -3.13
N SER A 388 -8.70 26.16 -2.42
CA SER A 388 -9.71 25.23 -2.91
C SER A 388 -10.60 25.92 -3.94
N SER A 389 -10.91 25.23 -5.04
CA SER A 389 -11.76 25.75 -6.12
C SER A 389 -11.31 27.14 -6.60
N ALA A 390 -9.99 27.32 -6.77
CA ALA A 390 -9.39 28.61 -7.09
C ALA A 390 -10.04 29.27 -8.31
N TYR A 391 -10.45 28.50 -9.32
CA TYR A 391 -11.12 29.01 -10.51
C TYR A 391 -12.47 29.72 -10.25
N LEU A 392 -13.14 29.47 -9.11
CA LEU A 392 -14.37 30.19 -8.72
C LEU A 392 -14.08 31.56 -8.08
N ASN A 393 -12.94 31.68 -7.38
CA ASN A 393 -12.65 32.81 -6.50
C ASN A 393 -11.45 33.65 -6.97
N ARG A 394 -10.62 33.12 -7.87
CA ARG A 394 -9.34 33.63 -8.36
C ARG A 394 -9.18 33.28 -9.83
N SER A 395 -9.86 34.03 -10.69
CA SER A 395 -9.79 33.83 -12.14
C SER A 395 -8.38 34.06 -12.72
N ASP A 396 -7.52 34.74 -11.96
CA ASP A 396 -6.12 35.02 -12.29
C ASP A 396 -5.18 33.82 -12.10
N LEU A 397 -5.68 32.69 -11.58
CA LEU A 397 -4.94 31.46 -11.41
C LEU A 397 -5.29 30.41 -12.50
N PRO A 398 -4.34 29.54 -12.87
CA PRO A 398 -4.57 28.50 -13.87
C PRO A 398 -5.59 27.45 -13.40
N SER A 399 -6.26 26.80 -14.36
CA SER A 399 -7.30 25.78 -14.13
C SER A 399 -7.39 24.77 -15.28
N PHE A 400 -8.35 23.84 -15.23
CA PHE A 400 -8.66 22.95 -16.37
C PHE A 400 -9.84 23.43 -17.25
N GLY A 401 -10.18 24.73 -17.18
CA GLY A 401 -11.14 25.36 -18.10
C GLY A 401 -12.62 25.08 -17.83
N LEU A 402 -12.99 24.16 -16.94
CA LEU A 402 -14.38 23.88 -16.56
C LEU A 402 -14.58 23.74 -15.05
N ALA A 403 -15.62 24.39 -14.55
CA ALA A 403 -16.07 24.36 -13.16
C ALA A 403 -17.06 23.24 -12.85
N GLU A 404 -17.66 22.67 -13.89
CA GLU A 404 -18.83 21.82 -13.81
C GLU A 404 -18.49 20.39 -14.20
N ILE A 405 -19.34 19.45 -13.75
CA ILE A 405 -19.33 18.08 -14.24
C ILE A 405 -20.14 18.05 -15.53
N LYS A 406 -19.51 17.70 -16.65
CA LYS A 406 -20.17 17.61 -17.96
C LYS A 406 -20.43 16.16 -18.31
N VAL A 407 -21.69 15.82 -18.59
CA VAL A 407 -22.06 14.51 -19.12
C VAL A 407 -21.71 14.49 -20.61
N LEU A 408 -20.75 13.65 -21.00
CA LEU A 408 -20.34 13.49 -22.40
C LEU A 408 -21.17 12.39 -23.08
N SER A 409 -21.53 11.35 -22.34
CA SER A 409 -22.45 10.27 -22.71
C SER A 409 -23.00 9.60 -21.44
N ASP A 410 -23.86 8.60 -21.56
CA ASP A 410 -24.44 7.88 -20.42
C ASP A 410 -23.38 7.28 -19.48
N GLU A 411 -22.21 6.91 -20.01
CA GLU A 411 -21.11 6.29 -19.26
C GLU A 411 -19.88 7.19 -19.08
N LYS A 412 -19.78 8.29 -19.85
CA LYS A 412 -18.60 9.19 -19.81
C LYS A 412 -18.97 10.56 -19.25
N LYS A 413 -18.25 10.97 -18.21
CA LYS A 413 -18.34 12.30 -17.60
C LYS A 413 -16.98 12.97 -17.61
N SER A 414 -16.97 14.28 -17.83
CA SER A 414 -15.83 15.16 -17.56
C SER A 414 -16.01 15.78 -16.18
N TYR A 415 -15.03 15.64 -15.30
CA TYR A 415 -15.06 16.19 -13.95
C TYR A 415 -14.09 17.36 -13.88
N TYR A 416 -14.63 18.58 -13.82
CA TYR A 416 -13.82 19.80 -13.70
C TYR A 416 -12.75 19.92 -14.80
N GLY A 417 -13.07 19.49 -16.04
CA GLY A 417 -12.15 19.50 -17.17
C GLY A 417 -11.26 18.26 -17.33
N ILE A 418 -11.36 17.28 -16.41
CA ILE A 418 -10.67 15.99 -16.51
C ILE A 418 -11.60 14.98 -17.18
N GLU A 419 -11.20 14.42 -18.31
CA GLU A 419 -11.93 13.38 -19.05
C GLU A 419 -11.23 12.03 -18.92
N PHE A 420 -11.95 11.00 -18.50
CA PHE A 420 -11.41 9.64 -18.40
C PHE A 420 -11.34 8.95 -19.78
N VAL A 421 -10.22 8.27 -20.05
CA VAL A 421 -9.98 7.58 -21.34
C VAL A 421 -9.83 6.06 -21.21
N SER A 422 -9.42 5.52 -20.05
CA SER A 422 -9.36 4.07 -19.81
C SER A 422 -10.63 3.48 -19.23
N GLU A 423 -10.66 2.15 -19.16
CA GLU A 423 -11.63 1.41 -18.36
C GLU A 423 -11.36 1.60 -16.86
N PRO A 424 -12.39 1.65 -16.00
CA PRO A 424 -12.22 1.83 -14.56
C PRO A 424 -11.22 0.84 -13.93
N LYS A 425 -11.22 -0.42 -14.37
CA LYS A 425 -10.32 -1.47 -13.87
C LYS A 425 -8.82 -1.18 -14.07
N GLU A 426 -8.48 -0.33 -15.03
CA GLU A 426 -7.09 0.08 -15.32
C GLU A 426 -6.67 1.33 -14.54
N MET A 427 -7.63 2.02 -13.91
CA MET A 427 -7.38 3.27 -13.21
C MET A 427 -6.84 3.06 -11.80
N LEU A 428 -5.80 3.80 -11.44
CA LEU A 428 -5.34 3.87 -10.06
C LEU A 428 -6.06 4.96 -9.28
N ASN A 429 -6.55 4.59 -8.09
CA ASN A 429 -6.90 5.57 -7.07
C ASN A 429 -5.62 6.26 -6.61
N GLU A 430 -5.42 7.50 -7.03
CA GLU A 430 -4.23 8.25 -6.68
C GLU A 430 -4.42 9.77 -6.77
N THR A 431 -3.52 10.48 -6.11
CA THR A 431 -3.45 11.94 -6.17
C THR A 431 -2.46 12.36 -7.24
N TRP A 432 -2.84 13.34 -8.05
CA TRP A 432 -2.00 13.94 -9.07
C TRP A 432 -1.63 15.36 -8.69
N VAL A 433 -0.37 15.72 -8.93
CA VAL A 433 0.14 17.07 -8.76
C VAL A 433 0.73 17.53 -10.08
N VAL A 434 0.26 18.68 -10.55
CA VAL A 434 0.70 19.32 -11.78
C VAL A 434 1.44 20.60 -11.38
N THR A 435 2.73 20.74 -11.69
CA THR A 435 3.56 21.88 -11.23
C THR A 435 4.15 22.64 -12.41
N ASN A 436 3.89 23.94 -12.49
CA ASN A 436 4.41 24.81 -13.54
C ASN A 436 5.93 24.95 -13.39
N GLU A 437 6.67 24.60 -14.43
CA GLU A 437 8.13 24.45 -14.42
C GLU A 437 8.64 23.64 -13.22
N GLY A 438 7.89 22.59 -12.88
CA GLY A 438 8.19 21.74 -11.75
C GLY A 438 9.43 20.89 -11.95
N VAL A 439 10.05 20.52 -10.83
CA VAL A 439 11.22 19.63 -10.76
C VAL A 439 10.83 18.23 -11.21
N ILE A 440 11.64 17.63 -12.07
CA ILE A 440 11.53 16.23 -12.49
C ILE A 440 11.95 15.35 -11.30
N PRO A 441 11.09 14.45 -10.80
CA PRO A 441 11.42 13.59 -9.67
C PRO A 441 12.72 12.81 -9.88
N GLY A 442 13.53 12.68 -8.84
CA GLY A 442 14.82 11.97 -8.90
C GLY A 442 15.99 12.79 -9.43
N THR A 443 15.79 14.05 -9.85
CA THR A 443 16.87 14.89 -10.41
C THR A 443 17.53 15.85 -9.41
N ARG A 444 17.05 15.92 -8.16
CA ARG A 444 17.72 16.63 -7.06
C ARG A 444 18.93 15.84 -6.60
N ARG A 445 20.08 16.12 -7.19
CA ARG A 445 21.29 15.30 -7.07
C ARG A 445 22.54 16.16 -7.02
N VAL A 446 23.67 15.49 -6.88
CA VAL A 446 24.98 16.11 -6.86
C VAL A 446 25.74 15.64 -8.10
N GLY A 447 26.23 16.59 -8.90
CA GLY A 447 26.95 16.30 -10.14
C GLY A 447 28.23 17.11 -10.24
N THR A 448 29.00 16.91 -11.30
CA THR A 448 30.22 17.67 -11.59
C THR A 448 30.06 18.40 -12.92
N LEU A 449 30.55 19.64 -13.00
CA LEU A 449 30.63 20.35 -14.27
C LEU A 449 31.94 20.02 -14.98
N GLU A 450 31.84 19.51 -16.20
CA GLU A 450 32.96 19.22 -17.09
C GLU A 450 33.00 20.23 -18.25
N PHE A 451 34.22 20.62 -18.62
CA PHE A 451 34.51 21.62 -19.64
C PHE A 451 35.32 20.95 -20.74
N ASP A 452 34.62 20.25 -21.63
CA ASP A 452 35.20 19.33 -22.62
C ASP A 452 36.09 20.06 -23.65
N ASN A 453 35.80 21.34 -23.92
CA ASN A 453 36.68 22.24 -24.66
C ASN A 453 36.42 23.71 -24.27
N PRO A 454 37.34 24.36 -23.52
CA PRO A 454 37.13 25.73 -23.05
C PRO A 454 36.99 26.76 -24.17
N ASP A 455 37.53 26.48 -25.37
CA ASP A 455 37.40 27.36 -26.54
C ASP A 455 36.08 27.16 -27.29
N ALA A 456 35.41 26.02 -27.11
CA ALA A 456 34.11 25.72 -27.74
C ALA A 456 32.91 26.14 -26.88
N GLY A 457 33.15 26.49 -25.60
CA GLY A 457 32.09 26.93 -24.69
C GLY A 457 31.05 25.84 -24.38
N VAL A 458 31.43 24.56 -24.47
CA VAL A 458 30.54 23.44 -24.13
C VAL A 458 30.73 23.09 -22.66
N VAL A 459 29.64 23.16 -21.89
CA VAL A 459 29.62 22.78 -20.48
C VAL A 459 28.72 21.56 -20.33
N GLN A 460 29.22 20.53 -19.67
CA GLN A 460 28.46 19.32 -19.37
C GLN A 460 28.27 19.17 -17.87
N LEU A 461 27.06 18.81 -17.45
CA LEU A 461 26.78 18.34 -16.09
C LEU A 461 26.83 16.81 -16.10
N VAL A 462 27.68 16.22 -15.27
CA VAL A 462 27.92 14.78 -15.18
C VAL A 462 27.50 14.23 -13.82
N ASP A 463 26.73 13.15 -13.83
CA ASP A 463 26.34 12.36 -12.66
C ASP A 463 26.34 10.88 -13.08
N GLU A 464 27.40 10.16 -12.72
CA GLU A 464 27.63 8.76 -13.13
C GLU A 464 26.56 7.80 -12.57
N ASP A 465 25.96 8.19 -11.44
CA ASP A 465 24.93 7.41 -10.78
C ASP A 465 23.54 7.72 -11.35
N ALA A 466 23.39 8.75 -12.20
CA ALA A 466 22.13 9.09 -12.83
C ALA A 466 21.90 8.30 -14.13
N ASP A 467 20.63 8.17 -14.49
CA ASP A 467 20.21 7.81 -15.83
C ASP A 467 19.20 8.87 -16.29
N PHE A 468 19.68 10.00 -16.82
CA PHE A 468 18.84 11.13 -17.19
C PHE A 468 17.81 10.78 -18.27
N CYS A 469 18.15 9.82 -19.14
CA CYS A 469 17.19 9.26 -20.09
C CYS A 469 16.04 8.56 -19.35
N ALA A 470 16.36 7.69 -18.40
CA ALA A 470 15.39 6.95 -17.60
C ALA A 470 14.68 7.80 -16.53
N LEU A 471 15.09 9.05 -16.32
CA LEU A 471 14.37 10.07 -15.53
C LEU A 471 13.43 10.93 -16.39
N GLY A 472 13.43 10.74 -17.72
CA GLY A 472 12.55 11.46 -18.63
C GLY A 472 12.96 12.90 -18.92
N VAL A 473 14.25 13.21 -18.78
CA VAL A 473 14.81 14.52 -19.14
C VAL A 473 14.81 14.67 -20.66
N LEU A 474 14.40 15.85 -21.16
CA LEU A 474 14.35 16.17 -22.57
C LEU A 474 15.36 17.25 -22.96
N ASP A 475 15.95 17.08 -24.14
CA ASP A 475 16.71 18.12 -24.83
C ASP A 475 15.83 18.91 -25.82
N SER A 476 16.44 19.92 -26.44
CA SER A 476 15.77 20.78 -27.43
C SER A 476 15.20 20.01 -28.62
N ASP A 477 15.94 19.03 -29.14
CA ASP A 477 15.56 18.24 -30.33
C ASP A 477 14.42 17.25 -30.05
N SER A 478 14.36 16.69 -28.85
CA SER A 478 13.32 15.72 -28.44
C SER A 478 12.05 16.37 -27.91
N SER A 479 12.08 17.67 -27.58
CA SER A 479 10.90 18.39 -27.11
C SER A 479 9.94 18.75 -28.27
N SER A 480 8.64 18.63 -28.03
CA SER A 480 7.61 19.02 -29.01
C SER A 480 7.59 20.53 -29.32
N ILE A 481 8.20 21.34 -28.45
CA ILE A 481 8.25 22.80 -28.54
C ILE A 481 9.63 23.35 -28.95
N GLY A 482 10.60 22.48 -29.25
CA GLY A 482 11.97 22.87 -29.65
C GLY A 482 12.80 23.52 -28.53
N ILE A 483 12.45 23.24 -27.28
CA ILE A 483 13.07 23.77 -26.06
C ILE A 483 13.34 22.62 -25.09
N GLY A 484 14.62 22.42 -24.74
CA GLY A 484 15.02 21.44 -23.74
C GLY A 484 14.70 21.88 -22.32
N ASP A 485 14.75 20.93 -21.39
CA ASP A 485 14.53 21.15 -19.97
C ASP A 485 15.54 22.12 -19.35
N ILE A 486 15.26 22.59 -18.13
CA ILE A 486 16.09 23.55 -17.41
C ILE A 486 16.86 22.84 -16.29
N VAL A 487 18.18 22.97 -16.27
CA VAL A 487 19.01 22.65 -15.10
C VAL A 487 19.10 23.88 -14.22
N VAL A 488 18.74 23.70 -12.95
CA VAL A 488 18.96 24.69 -11.90
C VAL A 488 20.14 24.23 -11.05
N LEU A 489 21.22 24.99 -11.07
CA LEU A 489 22.38 24.76 -10.20
C LEU A 489 22.23 25.58 -8.92
N THR A 490 22.49 24.96 -7.78
CA THR A 490 22.62 25.64 -6.48
C THR A 490 24.08 25.61 -6.06
N PRO A 491 24.87 26.60 -6.52
CA PRO A 491 26.31 26.53 -6.37
C PRO A 491 26.73 26.94 -4.96
N ASN A 492 27.65 26.19 -4.36
CA ASN A 492 28.34 26.63 -3.15
C ASN A 492 29.62 27.36 -3.56
N LEU A 493 29.50 28.60 -4.07
CA LEU A 493 30.64 29.34 -4.63
C LEU A 493 31.53 29.93 -3.53
N PRO A 494 32.82 29.55 -3.44
CA PRO A 494 33.77 30.20 -2.54
C PRO A 494 34.40 31.48 -3.12
N VAL A 495 34.17 31.80 -4.41
CA VAL A 495 34.91 32.86 -5.14
C VAL A 495 33.94 33.77 -5.94
N ASP A 496 34.32 35.04 -6.10
CA ASP A 496 33.63 36.06 -6.92
C ASP A 496 33.79 35.75 -8.43
N CYS A 497 32.98 34.82 -8.93
CA CYS A 497 33.06 34.26 -10.28
C CYS A 497 32.48 35.17 -11.38
N GLY A 498 32.21 36.45 -11.11
CA GLY A 498 31.57 37.37 -12.07
C GLY A 498 30.13 37.00 -12.49
N LEU A 499 29.63 35.84 -12.04
CA LEU A 499 28.25 35.38 -12.22
C LEU A 499 27.29 36.29 -11.44
N VAL A 500 26.10 36.48 -12.00
CA VAL A 500 25.03 37.27 -11.35
C VAL A 500 24.83 36.71 -9.94
N LYS A 501 24.98 37.55 -8.92
CA LYS A 501 24.73 37.19 -7.51
C LYS A 501 23.25 36.81 -7.35
N GLY A 502 22.94 35.54 -7.57
CA GLY A 502 21.66 34.90 -7.36
C GLY A 502 21.84 33.62 -6.56
N GLU A 503 20.77 33.14 -5.93
CA GLU A 503 20.78 31.89 -5.13
C GLU A 503 20.87 30.64 -6.03
N PHE A 504 20.63 30.79 -7.34
CA PHE A 504 20.63 29.70 -8.33
C PHE A 504 21.02 30.20 -9.73
N LEU A 505 21.50 29.28 -10.58
CA LEU A 505 21.82 29.50 -11.99
C LEU A 505 21.00 28.57 -12.86
N GLU A 506 20.48 29.07 -13.99
CA GLU A 506 19.60 28.32 -14.88
C GLU A 506 20.21 28.16 -16.27
N TYR A 507 20.22 26.91 -16.75
CA TYR A 507 20.71 26.54 -18.07
C TYR A 507 19.69 25.65 -18.78
N ARG A 508 19.58 25.79 -20.10
CA ARG A 508 18.80 24.86 -20.92
C ARG A 508 19.63 23.64 -21.25
N ILE A 509 18.95 22.51 -21.42
CA ILE A 509 19.58 21.26 -21.84
C ILE A 509 19.56 21.19 -23.37
N ALA A 510 20.75 21.32 -23.96
CA ALA A 510 20.94 21.22 -25.40
C ALA A 510 20.93 19.76 -25.87
N LYS A 511 21.46 18.83 -25.05
CA LYS A 511 21.54 17.40 -25.33
C LYS A 511 21.48 16.57 -24.05
N VAL A 512 20.73 15.47 -24.05
CA VAL A 512 20.67 14.49 -22.95
C VAL A 512 21.41 13.21 -23.33
N GLU A 513 22.26 12.74 -22.43
CA GLU A 513 22.86 11.41 -22.44
C GLU A 513 22.58 10.72 -21.10
N LYS A 514 22.88 9.42 -21.00
CA LYS A 514 22.60 8.64 -19.78
C LYS A 514 23.10 9.30 -18.49
N THR A 515 24.39 9.67 -18.43
CA THR A 515 25.02 10.26 -17.23
C THR A 515 25.43 11.72 -17.44
N ARG A 516 25.10 12.33 -18.59
CA ARG A 516 25.56 13.68 -18.96
C ARG A 516 24.44 14.55 -19.52
N LEU A 517 24.48 15.83 -19.19
CA LEU A 517 23.63 16.87 -19.76
C LEU A 517 24.50 17.96 -20.37
N THR A 518 24.35 18.22 -21.68
CA THR A 518 25.03 19.37 -22.31
C THR A 518 24.20 20.62 -22.08
N LEU A 519 24.82 21.66 -21.54
CA LEU A 519 24.15 22.89 -21.13
C LEU A 519 24.33 24.01 -22.16
N GLU A 520 23.30 24.83 -22.31
CA GLU A 520 23.33 26.10 -23.04
C GLU A 520 22.66 27.22 -22.21
N PRO A 521 22.94 28.50 -22.50
CA PRO A 521 22.31 29.62 -21.80
C PRO A 521 20.78 29.55 -21.85
N ALA A 522 20.11 29.52 -20.68
CA ALA A 522 18.65 29.59 -20.64
C ALA A 522 18.11 30.96 -21.11
N TYR A 523 18.92 32.00 -20.90
CA TYR A 523 18.66 33.39 -21.25
C TYR A 523 19.95 34.02 -21.80
N LEU A 524 19.82 34.97 -22.73
CA LEU A 524 20.97 35.72 -23.27
C LEU A 524 21.80 36.45 -22.20
N SER A 525 21.21 36.70 -21.03
CA SER A 525 21.84 37.41 -19.91
C SER A 525 22.61 36.51 -18.95
N VAL A 526 22.52 35.18 -19.09
CA VAL A 526 23.19 34.22 -18.19
C VAL A 526 24.25 33.47 -18.99
N PRO A 527 25.53 33.88 -18.93
CA PRO A 527 26.58 33.15 -19.62
C PRO A 527 26.76 31.76 -19.00
N LEU A 528 27.30 30.83 -19.80
CA LEU A 528 27.75 29.54 -19.28
C LEU A 528 28.84 29.74 -18.21
N PRO A 529 28.94 28.84 -17.23
CA PRO A 529 30.01 28.88 -16.24
C PRO A 529 31.39 28.93 -16.91
N GLU A 530 32.30 29.76 -16.38
CA GLU A 530 33.70 29.72 -16.81
C GLU A 530 34.45 28.59 -16.08
N PRO A 531 35.43 27.94 -16.74
CA PRO A 531 36.31 26.97 -16.08
C PRO A 531 36.94 27.55 -14.80
N GLY A 532 36.92 26.79 -13.71
CA GLY A 532 37.45 27.21 -12.41
C GLY A 532 36.47 27.98 -11.51
N CYS A 533 35.26 28.32 -12.01
CA CYS A 533 34.21 28.88 -11.14
C CYS A 533 33.60 27.83 -10.20
N PHE A 534 33.73 26.56 -10.56
CA PHE A 534 33.16 25.41 -9.86
C PHE A 534 34.28 24.39 -9.61
N GLU A 535 34.82 24.40 -8.40
CA GLU A 535 35.79 23.40 -7.96
C GLU A 535 35.06 22.35 -7.12
N GLY A 536 34.51 21.33 -7.78
CA GLY A 536 33.90 20.18 -7.13
C GLY A 536 32.41 19.99 -7.40
N PRO A 537 31.76 19.10 -6.62
CA PRO A 537 30.37 18.73 -6.83
C PRO A 537 29.41 19.90 -6.64
N VAL A 538 28.40 19.97 -7.51
CA VAL A 538 27.31 20.94 -7.48
C VAL A 538 25.99 20.26 -7.20
N LEU A 539 25.19 20.85 -6.31
CA LEU A 539 23.80 20.47 -6.17
C LEU A 539 23.04 20.99 -7.40
N PHE A 540 22.25 20.13 -8.02
CA PHE A 540 21.41 20.50 -9.15
C PHE A 540 20.02 19.89 -9.05
N GLU A 541 19.07 20.48 -9.78
CA GLU A 541 17.78 19.88 -10.10
C GLU A 541 17.41 20.15 -11.56
N VAL A 542 16.69 19.22 -12.19
CA VAL A 542 16.18 19.42 -13.56
C VAL A 542 14.69 19.73 -13.50
N ARG A 543 14.26 20.72 -14.29
CA ARG A 543 12.89 21.22 -14.34
C ARG A 543 12.32 21.16 -15.75
N VAL A 544 11.02 20.93 -15.83
CA VAL A 544 10.27 21.01 -17.10
C VAL A 544 10.32 22.44 -17.62
N ALA A 545 10.79 22.66 -18.84
CA ALA A 545 10.84 24.00 -19.44
C ALA A 545 9.50 24.41 -20.07
N LEU A 546 9.00 25.62 -19.75
CA LEU A 546 7.79 26.22 -20.35
C LEU A 546 6.57 25.29 -20.37
N GLY A 547 6.46 24.43 -19.36
CA GLY A 547 5.43 23.42 -19.26
C GLY A 547 5.22 23.02 -17.82
N TRP A 548 4.34 22.06 -17.63
CA TRP A 548 3.95 21.56 -16.33
C TRP A 548 4.41 20.13 -16.16
N SER A 549 5.06 19.83 -15.03
CA SER A 549 5.30 18.44 -14.64
C SER A 549 4.01 17.86 -14.05
N VAL A 550 3.60 16.68 -14.51
CA VAL A 550 2.42 15.94 -14.08
C VAL A 550 2.88 14.68 -13.38
N VAL A 551 2.67 14.60 -12.07
CA VAL A 551 3.19 13.52 -11.22
C VAL A 551 2.05 12.86 -10.46
N GLY A 552 1.91 11.55 -10.63
CA GLY A 552 1.00 10.71 -9.84
C GLY A 552 1.66 10.26 -8.54
N SER A 553 0.90 10.21 -7.43
CA SER A 553 1.41 9.76 -6.14
C SER A 553 1.89 8.29 -6.14
N LYS A 554 1.28 7.45 -6.99
CA LYS A 554 1.66 6.06 -7.20
C LYS A 554 2.44 5.91 -8.50
N SER A 555 1.87 6.41 -9.59
CA SER A 555 2.40 6.28 -10.95
C SER A 555 3.71 7.07 -11.18
N GLY A 556 3.99 8.09 -10.37
CA GLY A 556 5.20 8.91 -10.51
C GLY A 556 5.16 9.81 -11.74
N PHE A 557 6.35 10.10 -12.29
CA PHE A 557 6.53 10.94 -13.48
C PHE A 557 6.65 10.04 -14.71
N LEU A 558 5.54 9.87 -15.45
CA LEU A 558 5.44 8.96 -16.59
C LEU A 558 6.16 9.49 -17.83
N HIS A 559 7.11 8.72 -18.38
CA HIS A 559 7.76 9.02 -19.66
C HIS A 559 8.11 7.73 -20.41
N PRO A 560 8.21 7.75 -21.75
CA PRO A 560 8.59 6.57 -22.52
C PRO A 560 10.12 6.45 -22.70
N ARG A 561 10.90 7.42 -22.21
CA ARG A 561 12.35 7.51 -22.47
C ARG A 561 13.17 6.52 -21.65
N VAL A 562 14.16 5.87 -22.27
CA VAL A 562 15.14 4.97 -21.65
C VAL A 562 16.53 5.20 -22.22
N SER A 563 17.57 4.71 -21.53
CA SER A 563 18.94 4.71 -22.06
C SER A 563 19.20 3.45 -22.91
N GLU A 564 19.73 3.65 -24.12
CA GLU A 564 20.32 2.60 -24.95
C GLU A 564 21.79 2.95 -25.19
N GLY A 565 22.67 2.35 -24.39
CA GLY A 565 24.04 2.87 -24.24
C GLY A 565 24.02 4.25 -23.58
N ASP A 566 24.62 5.24 -24.24
CA ASP A 566 24.62 6.64 -23.78
C ASP A 566 23.51 7.49 -24.41
N ALA A 567 22.78 6.96 -25.40
CA ALA A 567 21.73 7.69 -26.10
C ALA A 567 20.38 7.52 -25.41
N CYS A 568 19.59 8.59 -25.40
CA CYS A 568 18.21 8.53 -24.97
C CYS A 568 17.29 8.17 -26.13
N VAL A 569 16.56 7.06 -26.01
CA VAL A 569 15.63 6.56 -27.00
C VAL A 569 14.24 6.39 -26.38
N ASP A 570 13.21 6.36 -27.23
CA ASP A 570 11.88 5.97 -26.78
C ASP A 570 11.83 4.45 -26.65
N ALA A 571 11.35 3.96 -25.51
CA ALA A 571 11.21 2.53 -25.26
C ALA A 571 10.18 1.95 -26.23
N ALA A 572 10.60 0.97 -27.04
CA ALA A 572 9.80 0.39 -28.11
C ALA A 572 8.47 -0.25 -27.63
N ASN A 573 8.40 -0.64 -26.35
CA ASN A 573 7.27 -1.37 -25.77
C ASN A 573 6.42 -0.51 -24.81
N VAL A 574 6.74 0.78 -24.63
CA VAL A 574 6.00 1.64 -23.69
C VAL A 574 4.92 2.41 -24.43
N ASN A 575 3.74 2.57 -23.80
CA ASN A 575 2.67 3.37 -24.36
C ASN A 575 3.14 4.83 -24.55
N PRO A 576 3.07 5.40 -25.78
CA PRO A 576 3.48 6.78 -26.03
C PRO A 576 2.63 7.81 -25.27
N LEU A 577 1.46 7.40 -24.76
CA LEU A 577 0.63 8.22 -23.87
C LEU A 577 1.22 8.34 -22.45
N PHE A 578 2.28 7.62 -22.09
CA PHE A 578 3.02 7.89 -20.85
C PHE A 578 3.76 9.22 -20.95
N ASN A 579 3.01 10.30 -20.90
CA ASN A 579 3.50 11.66 -20.90
C ASN A 579 3.21 12.26 -19.52
N SER A 580 4.20 12.95 -18.96
CA SER A 580 4.14 13.66 -17.70
C SER A 580 4.29 15.17 -17.89
N ARG A 581 4.15 15.66 -19.12
CA ARG A 581 4.32 17.06 -19.48
C ARG A 581 3.04 17.60 -20.08
N ALA A 582 2.47 18.61 -19.43
CA ALA A 582 1.35 19.37 -19.96
C ALA A 582 1.80 20.77 -20.37
N TYR A 583 1.13 21.36 -21.34
CA TYR A 583 1.46 22.71 -21.84
C TYR A 583 0.25 23.63 -21.72
N GLU A 584 0.51 24.91 -21.48
CA GLU A 584 -0.53 25.94 -21.55
C GLU A 584 -0.68 26.42 -23.00
N PRO A 585 -1.90 26.56 -23.52
CA PRO A 585 -2.10 27.22 -24.78
C PRO A 585 -1.85 28.72 -24.61
N TYR A 586 -1.28 29.37 -25.63
CA TYR A 586 -1.07 30.81 -25.65
C TYR A 586 -2.01 31.51 -26.66
N PRO A 587 -2.54 32.70 -26.33
CA PRO A 587 -3.33 33.49 -27.28
C PRO A 587 -2.50 33.91 -28.51
N LYS A 588 -3.18 34.11 -29.64
CA LYS A 588 -2.60 34.60 -30.91
C LYS A 588 -1.91 35.95 -30.77
N GLU A 589 -2.45 36.82 -29.92
CA GLU A 589 -1.90 38.15 -29.68
C GLU A 589 -0.88 38.13 -28.54
N LEU A 590 0.30 38.73 -28.75
CA LEU A 590 1.34 38.89 -27.74
C LEU A 590 0.89 39.64 -26.47
N GLY A 591 -0.22 40.38 -26.54
CA GLY A 591 -0.84 41.04 -25.39
C GLY A 591 -1.63 40.10 -24.48
N GLY A 592 -1.79 38.82 -24.85
CA GLY A 592 -2.50 37.83 -24.04
C GLY A 592 -4.02 38.02 -24.01
N ARG A 593 -4.62 38.73 -24.96
CA ARG A 593 -6.06 38.99 -24.96
C ARG A 593 -6.89 37.73 -25.16
N VAL A 594 -7.98 37.62 -24.42
CA VAL A 594 -8.94 36.49 -24.51
C VAL A 594 -10.38 37.01 -24.58
N SER A 595 -11.30 36.19 -25.07
CA SER A 595 -12.69 36.62 -25.29
C SER A 595 -13.50 36.68 -23.99
N SER A 596 -13.16 35.85 -23.00
CA SER A 596 -13.83 35.81 -21.70
C SER A 596 -12.89 35.39 -20.58
N CYS A 597 -13.27 35.75 -19.35
CA CYS A 597 -12.64 35.25 -18.14
C CYS A 597 -13.71 34.61 -17.22
N PRO A 598 -13.62 33.30 -16.87
CA PRO A 598 -12.57 32.35 -17.24
C PRO A 598 -12.53 32.06 -18.76
N ILE A 599 -11.37 31.63 -19.24
CA ILE A 599 -11.15 31.23 -20.63
C ILE A 599 -11.91 29.93 -20.89
N ARG A 600 -12.63 29.89 -22.01
CA ARG A 600 -13.49 28.76 -22.38
C ARG A 600 -12.83 27.90 -23.43
N GLU A 601 -13.26 26.64 -23.49
CA GLU A 601 -12.96 25.78 -24.63
C GLU A 601 -13.46 26.45 -25.93
N ALA A 602 -12.61 26.41 -26.96
CA ALA A 602 -12.82 27.08 -28.25
C ALA A 602 -12.87 28.62 -28.21
N ASP A 603 -12.18 29.26 -27.26
CA ASP A 603 -11.96 30.71 -27.33
C ASP A 603 -11.22 31.08 -28.64
N PRO A 604 -11.80 31.97 -29.48
CA PRO A 604 -11.28 32.26 -30.82
C PRO A 604 -9.90 32.94 -30.82
N GLN A 605 -9.46 33.46 -29.67
CA GLN A 605 -8.13 34.06 -29.50
C GLN A 605 -7.03 33.01 -29.45
N PHE A 606 -7.35 31.74 -29.29
CA PHE A 606 -6.38 30.66 -29.40
C PHE A 606 -6.34 30.12 -30.83
N ASP A 607 -5.14 29.74 -31.26
CA ASP A 607 -5.00 28.94 -32.46
C ASP A 607 -5.48 27.51 -32.16
N ILE A 608 -6.25 26.90 -33.09
CA ILE A 608 -6.86 25.60 -32.83
C ILE A 608 -5.81 24.49 -32.75
N ASP A 609 -4.71 24.61 -33.50
CA ASP A 609 -3.63 23.63 -33.49
C ASP A 609 -2.84 23.75 -32.18
N VAL A 610 -2.58 24.97 -31.71
CA VAL A 610 -1.97 25.24 -30.38
C VAL A 610 -2.88 24.73 -29.26
N TRP A 611 -4.19 24.97 -29.36
CA TRP A 611 -5.16 24.50 -28.37
C TRP A 611 -5.24 22.98 -28.29
N ASN A 612 -5.16 22.31 -29.44
CA ASN A 612 -5.16 20.85 -29.51
C ASN A 612 -3.83 20.25 -29.03
N ALA A 613 -2.69 20.88 -29.35
CA ALA A 613 -1.38 20.47 -28.87
C ALA A 613 -1.23 20.62 -27.34
N ALA A 614 -2.00 21.50 -26.71
CA ALA A 614 -2.05 21.65 -25.26
C ALA A 614 -2.88 20.58 -24.53
N LEU A 615 -3.52 19.65 -25.27
CA LEU A 615 -4.19 18.51 -24.66
C LEU A 615 -3.15 17.58 -24.04
N PHE A 616 -3.14 17.53 -22.72
CA PHE A 616 -2.45 16.48 -21.99
C PHE A 616 -3.32 15.22 -22.04
N GLU A 617 -2.72 14.09 -22.39
CA GLU A 617 -3.35 12.78 -22.37
C GLU A 617 -2.37 11.76 -21.80
N ASN A 618 -2.85 10.97 -20.83
CA ASN A 618 -2.22 9.74 -20.40
C ASN A 618 -3.22 8.58 -20.53
N PRO A 619 -2.81 7.32 -20.27
CA PRO A 619 -3.73 6.20 -20.43
C PRO A 619 -4.95 6.24 -19.53
N ILE A 620 -4.95 7.02 -18.44
CA ILE A 620 -6.08 7.10 -17.50
C ILE A 620 -7.05 8.23 -17.87
N PHE A 621 -6.52 9.43 -18.13
CA PHE A 621 -7.31 10.62 -18.36
C PHE A 621 -6.60 11.62 -19.26
N LYS A 622 -7.35 12.62 -19.69
CA LYS A 622 -6.87 13.78 -20.42
C LYS A 622 -7.45 15.07 -19.85
N PHE A 623 -6.68 16.16 -19.96
CA PHE A 623 -7.10 17.49 -19.54
C PHE A 623 -6.33 18.56 -20.33
N ARG A 624 -6.74 19.83 -20.21
CA ARG A 624 -5.96 20.98 -20.67
C ARG A 624 -5.71 21.93 -19.51
N ILE A 625 -4.51 22.50 -19.42
CA ILE A 625 -4.23 23.57 -18.46
C ILE A 625 -4.49 24.89 -19.17
N VAL A 626 -5.44 25.65 -18.65
CA VAL A 626 -5.81 26.94 -19.19
C VAL A 626 -5.24 28.02 -18.27
N PRO A 627 -4.52 29.02 -18.81
CA PRO A 627 -3.92 30.06 -17.99
C PRO A 627 -4.99 30.88 -17.26
N GLY A 628 -4.59 31.51 -16.17
CA GLY A 628 -5.44 32.48 -15.49
C GLY A 628 -5.69 33.71 -16.36
N CYS A 629 -6.71 34.49 -16.03
CA CYS A 629 -7.03 35.75 -16.69
C CYS A 629 -7.54 36.82 -15.72
N ARG A 630 -7.36 38.07 -16.11
CA ARG A 630 -7.85 39.25 -15.38
C ARG A 630 -8.31 40.34 -16.35
N ALA A 631 -9.05 41.33 -15.85
CA ALA A 631 -9.34 42.52 -16.62
C ALA A 631 -8.05 43.35 -16.83
N GLY A 632 -7.69 43.56 -18.09
CA GLY A 632 -6.60 44.43 -18.53
C GLY A 632 -6.91 45.91 -18.34
N ARG A 633 -5.99 46.77 -18.78
CA ARG A 633 -6.10 48.24 -18.61
C ARG A 633 -7.25 48.86 -19.43
N ASP A 634 -7.64 48.20 -20.50
CA ASP A 634 -8.76 48.56 -21.37
C ASP A 634 -10.06 47.83 -20.98
N PHE A 635 -10.08 47.17 -19.82
CA PHE A 635 -11.16 46.31 -19.33
C PHE A 635 -11.44 45.08 -20.21
N LEU A 636 -10.54 44.74 -21.15
CA LEU A 636 -10.61 43.48 -21.87
C LEU A 636 -9.91 42.37 -21.07
N PRO A 637 -10.40 41.13 -21.09
CA PRO A 637 -9.72 40.01 -20.47
C PRO A 637 -8.32 39.77 -21.08
N GLU A 638 -7.31 39.63 -20.21
CA GLU A 638 -5.93 39.31 -20.56
C GLU A 638 -5.44 38.13 -19.72
N THR A 639 -4.65 37.23 -20.31
CA THR A 639 -4.02 36.10 -19.63
C THR A 639 -3.00 36.58 -18.60
N VAL A 640 -2.92 35.87 -17.48
CA VAL A 640 -1.90 36.06 -16.45
C VAL A 640 -0.87 34.94 -16.61
N PRO A 641 0.42 35.25 -16.83
CA PRO A 641 1.46 34.23 -16.85
C PRO A 641 1.48 33.46 -15.53
N THR A 642 1.47 32.13 -15.61
CA THR A 642 1.53 31.30 -14.42
C THR A 642 2.89 31.45 -13.75
N ALA A 643 2.90 31.72 -12.44
CA ALA A 643 4.15 31.75 -11.69
C ALA A 643 4.78 30.36 -11.62
N ARG A 644 6.11 30.28 -11.69
CA ARG A 644 6.85 29.05 -11.43
C ARG A 644 6.44 28.45 -10.08
N ASP A 645 6.45 27.12 -10.00
CA ASP A 645 6.06 26.33 -8.82
C ASP A 645 4.58 26.48 -8.41
N THR A 646 3.74 27.12 -9.24
CA THR A 646 2.29 27.02 -9.10
C THR A 646 1.90 25.55 -9.26
N GLN A 647 1.09 25.02 -8.34
CA GLN A 647 0.67 23.62 -8.36
C GLN A 647 -0.84 23.50 -8.54
N LEU A 648 -1.29 22.53 -9.32
CA LEU A 648 -2.67 22.05 -9.35
C LEU A 648 -2.68 20.64 -8.76
N LYS A 649 -3.58 20.38 -7.82
CA LYS A 649 -3.71 19.06 -7.18
C LYS A 649 -5.14 18.58 -7.26
N PHE A 650 -5.31 17.35 -7.71
CA PHE A 650 -6.59 16.65 -7.80
C PHE A 650 -6.40 15.17 -7.47
N GLN A 651 -7.49 14.51 -7.08
CA GLN A 651 -7.52 13.07 -6.85
C GLN A 651 -8.38 12.41 -7.93
N VAL A 652 -7.89 11.30 -8.46
CA VAL A 652 -8.67 10.41 -9.31
C VAL A 652 -9.12 9.22 -8.48
N VAL A 653 -10.38 8.87 -8.61
CA VAL A 653 -10.97 7.65 -8.07
C VAL A 653 -11.47 6.83 -9.26
N SER A 654 -10.91 5.63 -9.39
CA SER A 654 -11.38 4.58 -10.24
C SER A 654 -12.84 4.27 -9.93
N GLY A 655 -13.65 4.12 -10.97
CA GLY A 655 -15.01 3.60 -10.87
C GLY A 655 -15.04 2.11 -10.54
N PHE A 656 -13.89 1.44 -10.48
CA PHE A 656 -13.83 0.04 -10.09
C PHE A 656 -14.25 -0.13 -8.63
N VAL A 657 -15.30 -0.93 -8.44
CA VAL A 657 -15.74 -1.36 -7.12
C VAL A 657 -15.44 -2.84 -7.02
N SER A 658 -14.55 -3.20 -6.09
CA SER A 658 -14.30 -4.60 -5.74
C SER A 658 -15.47 -5.15 -4.93
N LYS A 659 -15.77 -6.43 -5.12
CA LYS A 659 -16.71 -7.18 -4.30
C LYS A 659 -16.13 -7.26 -2.89
N GLY A 660 -16.73 -6.50 -1.98
CA GLY A 660 -16.19 -6.23 -0.66
C GLY A 660 -17.20 -5.55 0.26
N GLN A 661 -16.91 -5.57 1.56
CA GLN A 661 -17.73 -4.90 2.57
C GLN A 661 -16.84 -4.30 3.67
N SER A 662 -17.34 -3.29 4.38
CA SER A 662 -16.67 -2.67 5.52
C SER A 662 -17.12 -3.32 6.83
N LEU A 663 -16.17 -3.68 7.69
CA LEU A 663 -16.38 -4.17 9.05
C LEU A 663 -16.54 -3.04 10.08
N THR A 664 -16.64 -1.78 9.68
CA THR A 664 -16.74 -0.58 10.57
C THR A 664 -15.57 -0.37 11.56
N GLY A 665 -14.61 -1.30 11.68
CA GLY A 665 -13.41 -1.16 12.51
C GLY A 665 -12.19 -1.94 11.99
N LEU A 666 -11.09 -1.87 12.74
CA LEU A 666 -9.75 -2.29 12.30
C LEU A 666 -9.57 -3.82 12.44
N SER A 667 -9.19 -4.54 11.38
CA SER A 667 -9.00 -6.01 11.44
C SER A 667 -7.76 -6.41 12.26
N SER A 668 -7.87 -7.48 13.08
CA SER A 668 -6.82 -7.98 13.98
C SER A 668 -5.64 -8.71 13.32
N GLY A 669 -5.52 -8.68 12.00
CA GLY A 669 -4.46 -9.39 11.27
C GLY A 669 -4.60 -10.93 11.24
N ASP A 670 -5.55 -11.48 12.01
CA ASP A 670 -5.87 -12.90 12.08
C ASP A 670 -7.31 -13.15 11.62
N LEU A 671 -7.47 -14.16 10.77
CA LEU A 671 -8.76 -14.64 10.26
C LEU A 671 -8.81 -16.16 10.43
N ALA A 672 -9.97 -16.68 10.84
CA ALA A 672 -10.21 -18.12 10.92
C ALA A 672 -11.27 -18.51 9.89
N VAL A 673 -10.96 -19.47 9.03
CA VAL A 673 -11.90 -19.99 8.01
C VAL A 673 -12.56 -21.25 8.55
N PHE A 674 -13.84 -21.48 8.28
CA PHE A 674 -14.58 -22.72 8.55
C PHE A 674 -15.60 -22.94 7.42
N GLY A 675 -15.26 -23.79 6.46
CA GLY A 675 -16.05 -23.91 5.23
C GLY A 675 -16.04 -22.59 4.45
N THR A 676 -17.20 -22.05 4.12
CA THR A 676 -17.35 -20.73 3.47
C THR A 676 -17.49 -19.57 4.47
N THR A 677 -17.44 -19.86 5.78
CA THR A 677 -17.55 -18.83 6.82
C THR A 677 -16.17 -18.38 7.27
N ILE A 678 -15.97 -17.07 7.38
CA ILE A 678 -14.76 -16.46 7.91
C ILE A 678 -15.09 -15.75 9.21
N TYR A 679 -14.24 -15.94 10.20
CA TYR A 679 -14.31 -15.25 11.48
C TYR A 679 -13.13 -14.28 11.58
N GLY A 680 -13.39 -13.06 12.04
CA GLY A 680 -12.36 -12.04 12.27
C GLY A 680 -12.71 -11.16 13.46
N VAL A 681 -11.71 -10.59 14.12
CA VAL A 681 -11.93 -9.69 15.27
C VAL A 681 -11.59 -8.25 14.92
N ASP A 682 -12.45 -7.34 15.34
CA ASP A 682 -12.22 -5.90 15.33
C ASP A 682 -11.29 -5.49 16.47
N THR A 683 -10.10 -5.01 16.17
CA THR A 683 -9.19 -4.42 17.17
C THR A 683 -9.67 -3.07 17.69
N GLY A 684 -10.49 -2.35 16.92
CA GLY A 684 -11.06 -1.07 17.30
C GLY A 684 -12.19 -1.23 18.33
N ASN A 685 -13.13 -2.15 18.07
CA ASN A 685 -14.34 -2.32 18.87
C ASN A 685 -14.35 -3.58 19.75
N GLY A 686 -13.46 -4.54 19.51
CA GLY A 686 -13.48 -5.83 20.21
C GLY A 686 -14.62 -6.74 19.77
N LEU A 687 -15.14 -6.57 18.55
CA LEU A 687 -16.24 -7.36 18.00
C LEU A 687 -15.70 -8.57 17.23
N LEU A 688 -16.32 -9.73 17.42
CA LEU A 688 -16.19 -10.88 16.52
C LEU A 688 -17.18 -10.72 15.36
N PHE A 689 -16.66 -10.75 14.14
CA PHE A 689 -17.45 -10.81 12.92
C PHE A 689 -17.53 -12.25 12.39
N GLU A 690 -18.72 -12.64 11.97
CA GLU A 690 -18.97 -13.82 11.15
C GLU A 690 -19.31 -13.36 9.73
N ILE A 691 -18.47 -13.75 8.77
CA ILE A 691 -18.51 -13.29 7.38
C ILE A 691 -18.83 -14.48 6.48
N ASP A 692 -19.84 -14.35 5.63
CA ASP A 692 -20.13 -15.27 4.54
C ASP A 692 -19.20 -14.91 3.37
N ALA A 693 -18.23 -15.76 3.05
CA ALA A 693 -17.25 -15.50 2.00
C ALA A 693 -17.86 -15.56 0.59
N ASP A 694 -18.97 -16.28 0.41
CA ASP A 694 -19.68 -16.38 -0.87
C ASP A 694 -20.43 -15.09 -1.20
N LYS A 695 -21.12 -14.53 -0.20
CA LYS A 695 -21.81 -13.24 -0.36
C LYS A 695 -20.92 -12.04 -0.14
N VAL A 696 -19.80 -12.24 0.55
CA VAL A 696 -18.90 -11.17 1.01
C VAL A 696 -19.67 -10.24 1.96
N GLU A 697 -20.44 -10.84 2.88
CA GLU A 697 -21.36 -10.15 3.80
C GLU A 697 -21.12 -10.55 5.27
N VAL A 698 -21.24 -9.60 6.19
CA VAL A 698 -21.31 -9.86 7.64
C VAL A 698 -22.67 -10.47 7.98
N VAL A 699 -22.65 -11.73 8.39
CA VAL A 699 -23.83 -12.50 8.80
C VAL A 699 -24.21 -12.19 10.24
N SER A 700 -23.22 -12.09 11.13
CA SER A 700 -23.47 -11.79 12.54
C SER A 700 -22.29 -11.06 13.19
N THR A 701 -22.58 -10.33 14.26
CA THR A 701 -21.61 -9.68 15.13
C THR A 701 -21.80 -10.15 16.57
N SER A 702 -20.71 -10.23 17.33
CA SER A 702 -20.72 -10.65 18.74
C SER A 702 -19.68 -9.88 19.53
N TYR A 703 -19.99 -9.50 20.77
CA TYR A 703 -19.11 -8.77 21.70
C TYR A 703 -18.35 -9.70 22.61
#